data_AF-A0AAD8B5J5-F1
#
_entry.id   AF-A0AAD8B5J5-F1
#
_cell.length_a   1.000
_cell.length_b   1.000
_cell.length_c   1.000
_cell.angle_alpha   90.00
_cell.angle_beta   90.00
_cell.angle_gamma   90.00
#
_symmetry.space_group_name_H-M   'P 1'
#
loop_
_entity.id
_entity.type
_entity.pdbx_description
1 polymer ?
#
loop_
_entity_poly.entity_id
_entity_poly.type
_entity_poly.pdbx_seq_one_letter_code
_entity_poly.pdbx_strand_id
1 'polypeptide(L)'
;MHAILFRYTFGQPVYGLVLLQIGENVDTIDKCNVNRKVTEISFEIKGKGNFSVPLEDIRRSVHLNERKKIKITAFVTEASTGIKLNGSSVITYYGNRYQIKFLEMTPAVFKPGLQYTAYVQVTTPDGLPPTDSNLSLSVYTSVTYQMTVPDQELYSPSSFSGSYPLPGQNMSLPDNGLLSIDINIPLNATSIDIKVSLNKQTTAEKSVSKSYSMSNNYLQLSLLSKLVKAESDVLIKITSTEAIDSLAYEIRSRSDNVKSGVLNLNGQREFNATFKVEPSWAPIAQLLMYYIRRDSNEVVTDSLAFNVEGMFENKVSVAFKENETDINKNVTLELSADPDSQVYVLAVDQSVILLKTGNDLTPKKVKDSFISKFHKEDIPTDSNFALSYSGSSINEVFSNMGLAIATDLDIFAPPTLEIINLNLFSINGHATLTTTVPDTMTSWIVSAFATNPNTGLGVAPTTSKLRVLRPFFVSLTYPRSVTRNEQFIVQATVFNYLSVDVMVTVSLKENPFLTPVTPGPGNQTSNIQVRYNEQRTVYFSLSALIVGSLDIEVSARSNMAADAIVRQILVKYEGAPVVYNNPILISLSNNQSTFEKNTAFTLPDSLVPESQRIRVKVTSDLIGSTVQSLTSLLTLPTGCGEQSLVKFTPNIHIGRYLKATNQLSEELNKKIINLLNDGYQRQLTYKRYDNGFSAFGNYDLSSSTWLTALVVTSFAEAQAFIFVDKEVILKASMLLINRQNLDGSFNEFGKVLDRNTQGTTAGPALTAFVLMALLKAKELSDVQDCKNYNKCRYYLLGNATLNATRNLERLMLADSIDDQFSLAVTSYALAEAKSQLAQSTFEKLLTFVKQEGGLEFWSANSTVNNEELNRFINWRPPRLQARPIDILITSYAILTYSSLGRLDEALPSVRWLTLQKNAQGGFVSTQ
;
A
#
# COMPACT_ATOMS: atom_id res chain seq x y z
N MET A 1 5.91 -29.74 17.25
CA MET A 1 6.88 -29.89 16.14
C MET A 1 6.43 -28.97 15.02
N HIS A 2 7.31 -28.10 14.52
CA HIS A 2 7.00 -27.18 13.42
C HIS A 2 7.68 -27.64 12.13
N ALA A 3 7.17 -27.20 10.99
CA ALA A 3 7.74 -27.49 9.68
C ALA A 3 7.85 -26.21 8.85
N ILE A 4 8.91 -26.11 8.07
CA ILE A 4 9.12 -25.06 7.08
C ILE A 4 9.22 -25.72 5.71
N LEU A 5 8.63 -25.09 4.71
CA LEU A 5 8.49 -25.60 3.35
C LEU A 5 9.09 -24.58 2.37
N PHE A 6 10.02 -25.03 1.54
CA PHE A 6 10.70 -24.18 0.55
C PHE A 6 10.58 -24.82 -0.83
N ARG A 7 9.95 -24.07 -1.73
CA ARG A 7 9.65 -24.50 -3.10
C ARG A 7 9.87 -23.34 -4.07
N TYR A 8 10.30 -23.64 -5.29
CA TYR A 8 10.26 -22.68 -6.39
C TYR A 8 8.81 -22.33 -6.76
N THR A 9 8.60 -21.29 -7.56
CA THR A 9 7.27 -20.86 -8.06
C THR A 9 6.56 -21.94 -8.88
N PHE A 10 7.32 -22.76 -9.61
CA PHE A 10 6.89 -23.98 -10.29
C PHE A 10 6.80 -25.22 -9.35
N GLY A 11 6.78 -25.02 -8.03
CA GLY A 11 6.37 -26.00 -7.03
C GLY A 11 7.39 -27.06 -6.60
N GLN A 12 8.54 -27.18 -7.27
CA GLN A 12 9.59 -28.15 -6.93
C GLN A 12 10.34 -27.78 -5.64
N PRO A 13 10.90 -28.76 -4.89
CA PRO A 13 11.58 -28.52 -3.61
C PRO A 13 12.92 -27.77 -3.78
N VAL A 14 13.25 -26.88 -2.83
CA VAL A 14 14.56 -26.19 -2.75
C VAL A 14 15.49 -26.93 -1.81
N TYR A 15 16.77 -27.04 -2.19
CA TYR A 15 17.83 -27.69 -1.41
C TYR A 15 18.81 -26.64 -0.88
N GLY A 16 19.14 -26.67 0.41
CA GLY A 16 19.95 -25.61 1.01
C GLY A 16 20.11 -25.68 2.53
N LEU A 17 20.76 -24.66 3.09
CA LEU A 17 20.93 -24.46 4.52
C LEU A 17 19.89 -23.45 5.03
N VAL A 18 19.21 -23.79 6.13
CA VAL A 18 18.36 -22.86 6.89
C VAL A 18 19.16 -22.29 8.07
N LEU A 19 19.06 -20.98 8.29
CA LEU A 19 19.36 -20.32 9.55
C LEU A 19 18.06 -19.73 10.10
N LEU A 20 17.59 -20.26 11.23
CA LEU A 20 16.36 -19.87 11.89
C LEU A 20 16.66 -19.06 13.15
N GLN A 21 16.15 -17.83 13.20
CA GLN A 21 16.25 -16.91 14.33
C GLN A 21 14.89 -16.80 15.03
N ILE A 22 14.86 -17.00 16.35
CA ILE A 22 13.68 -16.76 17.20
C ILE A 22 13.97 -15.58 18.13
N GLY A 23 13.05 -14.63 18.24
CA GLY A 23 13.14 -13.49 19.14
C GLY A 23 11.80 -12.81 19.39
N GLU A 24 11.83 -11.67 20.08
CA GLU A 24 10.61 -10.93 20.40
C GLU A 24 10.03 -10.23 19.15
N ASN A 25 8.72 -10.33 18.92
CA ASN A 25 8.07 -9.55 17.85
C ASN A 25 7.75 -8.13 18.33
N VAL A 26 8.71 -7.23 18.11
CA VAL A 26 8.54 -5.80 18.38
C VAL A 26 8.10 -5.09 17.09
N ASP A 27 6.88 -4.54 17.09
CA ASP A 27 6.29 -3.86 15.94
C ASP A 27 6.76 -2.38 15.81
N THR A 28 7.74 -1.95 16.61
CA THR A 28 8.24 -0.56 16.69
C THR A 28 9.74 -0.44 16.40
N ILE A 29 10.13 0.67 15.77
CA ILE A 29 11.53 1.08 15.58
C ILE A 29 12.09 1.55 16.93
N ASP A 30 12.60 0.61 17.73
CA ASP A 30 13.34 0.94 18.95
C ASP A 30 14.65 1.66 18.59
N LYS A 31 14.79 2.90 19.07
CA LYS A 31 15.88 3.82 18.71
C LYS A 31 17.23 3.50 19.36
N CYS A 32 17.40 2.29 19.90
CA CYS A 32 18.58 1.88 20.64
C CYS A 32 19.21 0.64 19.98
N ASN A 33 20.50 0.74 19.62
CA ASN A 33 21.33 -0.38 19.16
C ASN A 33 21.63 -1.36 20.31
N VAL A 34 20.59 -2.05 20.79
CA VAL A 34 20.72 -3.17 21.71
C VAL A 34 20.91 -4.43 20.88
N ASN A 35 22.02 -5.16 21.09
CA ASN A 35 22.18 -6.51 20.56
C ASN A 35 21.14 -7.43 21.24
N ARG A 36 19.98 -7.56 20.61
CA ARG A 36 18.86 -8.36 21.12
C ARG A 36 19.22 -9.84 21.07
N LYS A 37 19.00 -10.53 22.18
CA LYS A 37 19.18 -11.99 22.25
C LYS A 37 18.18 -12.63 21.29
N VAL A 38 18.69 -13.41 20.35
CA VAL A 38 17.92 -14.30 19.48
C VAL A 38 18.41 -15.72 19.70
N THR A 39 17.50 -16.69 19.64
CA THR A 39 17.84 -18.10 19.64
C THR A 39 18.05 -18.53 18.20
N GLU A 40 19.30 -18.82 17.82
CA GLU A 40 19.66 -19.24 16.48
C GLU A 40 19.79 -20.76 16.37
N ILE A 41 19.28 -21.34 15.29
CA ILE A 41 19.38 -22.76 14.96
C ILE A 41 19.64 -22.88 13.46
N SER A 42 20.56 -23.76 13.05
CA SER A 42 20.79 -24.06 11.63
C SER A 42 20.65 -25.55 11.32
N PHE A 43 20.17 -25.87 10.12
CA PHE A 43 19.99 -27.23 9.63
C PHE A 43 19.85 -27.24 8.10
N GLU A 44 20.18 -28.37 7.46
CA GLU A 44 19.97 -28.59 6.03
C GLU A 44 18.52 -28.99 5.71
N ILE A 45 18.07 -28.70 4.49
CA ILE A 45 16.73 -29.05 4.01
C ILE A 45 16.73 -29.65 2.60
N LYS A 46 15.73 -30.52 2.37
CA LYS A 46 15.37 -31.08 1.06
C LYS A 46 13.91 -30.73 0.77
N GLY A 47 13.63 -29.47 0.46
CA GLY A 47 12.30 -28.89 0.25
C GLY A 47 11.42 -28.72 1.50
N LYS A 48 11.63 -29.54 2.54
CA LYS A 48 10.97 -29.43 3.85
C LYS A 48 12.00 -29.64 4.96
N GLY A 49 11.89 -28.84 6.02
CA GLY A 49 12.62 -29.03 7.27
C GLY A 49 11.65 -29.06 8.45
N ASN A 50 11.75 -30.07 9.30
CA ASN A 50 11.02 -30.12 10.57
C ASN A 50 11.95 -29.66 11.69
N PHE A 51 11.45 -28.85 12.62
CA PHE A 51 12.21 -28.38 13.78
C PHE A 51 11.36 -28.37 15.05
N SER A 52 12.03 -28.34 16.20
CA SER A 52 11.40 -28.20 17.51
C SER A 52 12.38 -27.45 18.41
N VAL A 53 11.89 -26.51 19.22
CA VAL A 53 12.70 -25.69 20.11
C VAL A 53 12.13 -25.82 21.52
N PRO A 54 12.93 -26.19 22.54
CA PRO A 54 12.47 -26.20 23.92
C PRO A 54 12.01 -24.80 24.37
N LEU A 55 10.95 -24.75 25.19
CA LEU A 55 10.42 -23.46 25.67
C LEU A 55 11.46 -22.69 26.51
N GLU A 56 12.35 -23.39 27.21
CA GLU A 56 13.46 -22.78 27.95
C GLU A 56 14.48 -22.07 27.03
N ASP A 57 14.72 -22.58 25.82
CA ASP A 57 15.60 -21.92 24.86
C ASP A 57 14.96 -20.67 24.22
N ILE A 58 13.62 -20.56 24.27
CA ILE A 58 12.88 -19.34 23.93
C ILE A 58 12.89 -18.37 25.13
N ARG A 59 12.77 -18.85 26.37
CA ARG A 59 12.86 -18.03 27.60
C ARG A 59 14.23 -17.32 27.75
N ARG A 60 15.29 -17.85 27.13
CA ARG A 60 16.63 -17.22 27.07
C ARG A 60 16.68 -15.96 26.18
N SER A 61 15.77 -15.82 25.21
CA SER A 61 15.72 -14.71 24.25
C SER A 61 14.45 -13.84 24.36
N VAL A 62 13.35 -14.35 24.90
CA VAL A 62 12.06 -13.63 25.01
C VAL A 62 11.46 -13.77 26.41
N HIS A 63 11.07 -12.64 27.02
CA HIS A 63 10.30 -12.63 28.25
C HIS A 63 8.83 -13.02 27.99
N LEU A 64 8.47 -14.26 28.36
CA LEU A 64 7.16 -14.86 28.08
C LEU A 64 6.09 -14.46 29.11
N ASN A 65 5.39 -13.36 28.83
CA ASN A 65 4.17 -12.96 29.54
C ASN A 65 2.92 -13.40 28.75
N GLU A 66 1.72 -13.29 29.31
CA GLU A 66 0.49 -13.66 28.59
C GLU A 66 0.30 -12.82 27.31
N ARG A 67 -0.10 -13.47 26.22
CA ARG A 67 -0.26 -12.90 24.87
C ARG A 67 1.02 -12.31 24.25
N LYS A 68 2.21 -12.70 24.73
CA LYS A 68 3.49 -12.25 24.17
C LYS A 68 3.67 -12.77 22.74
N LYS A 69 3.88 -11.86 21.78
CA LYS A 69 4.23 -12.21 20.38
C LYS A 69 5.72 -12.58 20.25
N ILE A 70 6.00 -13.69 19.58
CA ILE A 70 7.34 -14.21 19.27
C ILE A 70 7.50 -14.23 17.75
N LYS A 71 8.58 -13.66 17.22
CA LYS A 71 8.92 -13.67 15.79
C LYS A 71 9.89 -14.81 15.49
N ILE A 72 9.58 -15.58 14.47
CA ILE A 72 10.45 -16.62 13.91
C ILE A 72 10.82 -16.18 12.50
N THR A 73 12.11 -16.02 12.22
CA THR A 73 12.62 -15.64 10.88
C THR A 73 13.54 -16.74 10.38
N ALA A 74 13.20 -17.35 9.24
CA ALA A 74 14.02 -18.35 8.57
C ALA A 74 14.70 -17.71 7.36
N PHE A 75 16.03 -17.70 7.35
CA PHE A 75 16.84 -17.40 6.18
C PHE A 75 17.25 -18.72 5.53
N VAL A 76 17.17 -18.81 4.21
CA VAL A 76 17.60 -20.00 3.45
C VAL A 76 18.59 -19.59 2.38
N THR A 77 19.74 -20.26 2.38
CA THR A 77 20.73 -20.19 1.30
C THR A 77 20.59 -21.43 0.42
N GLU A 78 20.24 -21.26 -0.85
CA GLU A 78 20.17 -22.34 -1.84
C GLU A 78 21.56 -22.88 -2.15
N ALA A 79 21.74 -24.21 -2.11
CA ALA A 79 23.04 -24.86 -2.22
C ALA A 79 23.68 -24.74 -3.62
N SER A 80 22.88 -24.61 -4.68
CA SER A 80 23.34 -24.63 -6.08
C SER A 80 23.60 -23.23 -6.68
N THR A 81 23.07 -22.18 -6.07
CA THR A 81 23.15 -20.78 -6.56
C THR A 81 23.78 -19.82 -5.56
N GLY A 82 23.82 -20.17 -4.26
CA GLY A 82 24.19 -19.26 -3.17
C GLY A 82 23.14 -18.19 -2.87
N ILE A 83 21.97 -18.19 -3.55
CA ILE A 83 20.92 -17.21 -3.33
C ILE A 83 20.37 -17.35 -1.91
N LYS A 84 20.37 -16.25 -1.15
CA LYS A 84 19.83 -16.19 0.21
C LYS A 84 18.52 -15.41 0.24
N LEU A 85 17.43 -16.09 0.60
CA LEU A 85 16.10 -15.49 0.83
C LEU A 85 15.70 -15.61 2.30
N ASN A 86 14.64 -14.91 2.71
CA ASN A 86 14.06 -15.06 4.04
C ASN A 86 12.53 -15.07 4.04
N GLY A 87 11.96 -15.66 5.07
CA GLY A 87 10.56 -15.57 5.44
C GLY A 87 10.41 -15.48 6.95
N SER A 88 9.35 -14.82 7.44
CA SER A 88 9.09 -14.73 8.88
C SER A 88 7.63 -14.98 9.22
N SER A 89 7.42 -15.65 10.35
CA SER A 89 6.11 -15.86 10.97
C SER A 89 6.10 -15.30 12.39
N VAL A 90 4.92 -14.98 12.91
CA VAL A 90 4.72 -14.54 14.29
C VAL A 90 3.76 -15.52 14.96
N ILE A 91 4.12 -15.96 16.16
CA ILE A 91 3.27 -16.79 17.02
C ILE A 91 2.98 -16.04 18.33
N THR A 92 1.90 -16.40 19.01
CA THR A 92 1.51 -15.77 20.29
C THR A 92 1.56 -16.80 21.41
N TYR A 93 2.29 -16.49 22.48
CA TYR A 93 2.31 -17.31 23.70
C TYR A 93 1.12 -16.99 24.59
N TYR A 94 0.42 -18.02 25.05
CA TYR A 94 -0.69 -17.93 26.01
C TYR A 94 -0.34 -18.73 27.26
N GLY A 95 -0.57 -18.15 28.45
CA GLY A 95 -0.30 -18.83 29.72
C GLY A 95 -1.32 -19.93 30.05
N ASN A 96 -2.57 -19.76 29.59
CA ASN A 96 -3.65 -20.72 29.76
C ASN A 96 -3.87 -21.51 28.47
N ARG A 97 -4.05 -22.84 28.58
CA ARG A 97 -4.32 -23.74 27.44
C ARG A 97 -5.72 -23.56 26.84
N TYR A 98 -6.64 -22.98 27.59
CA TYR A 98 -8.02 -22.75 27.21
C TYR A 98 -8.45 -21.29 27.47
N GLN A 99 -9.39 -20.81 26.66
CA GLN A 99 -10.08 -19.53 26.83
C GLN A 99 -11.59 -19.80 26.89
N ILE A 100 -12.29 -19.08 27.77
CA ILE A 100 -13.76 -19.06 27.85
C ILE A 100 -14.23 -17.72 27.29
N LYS A 101 -15.26 -17.73 26.43
CA LYS A 101 -15.92 -16.51 25.94
C LYS A 101 -17.43 -16.70 25.95
N PHE A 102 -18.16 -15.70 26.44
CA PHE A 102 -19.55 -15.53 26.02
C PHE A 102 -19.54 -15.17 24.54
N LEU A 103 -20.34 -15.85 23.74
CA LEU A 103 -20.53 -15.52 22.33
C LEU A 103 -21.46 -14.32 22.22
N GLU A 104 -21.25 -13.51 21.19
CA GLU A 104 -21.99 -12.27 20.92
C GLU A 104 -23.51 -12.56 20.78
N MET A 105 -23.89 -13.75 20.30
CA MET A 105 -25.28 -14.25 20.26
C MET A 105 -25.99 -14.35 21.63
N THR A 106 -25.27 -14.29 22.76
CA THR A 106 -25.86 -14.27 24.10
C THR A 106 -26.64 -12.97 24.29
N PRO A 107 -27.98 -12.99 24.50
CA PRO A 107 -28.79 -11.78 24.56
C PRO A 107 -28.25 -10.75 25.56
N ALA A 108 -28.29 -9.47 25.18
CA ALA A 108 -27.78 -8.36 25.99
C ALA A 108 -28.65 -8.10 27.23
N VAL A 109 -29.94 -8.45 27.15
CA VAL A 109 -30.94 -8.30 28.21
C VAL A 109 -31.73 -9.59 28.44
N PHE A 110 -32.38 -9.69 29.60
CA PHE A 110 -33.35 -10.75 29.88
C PHE A 110 -34.78 -10.23 29.98
N LYS A 111 -35.75 -11.13 29.81
CA LYS A 111 -37.18 -10.84 29.84
C LYS A 111 -37.82 -11.60 31.01
N PRO A 112 -38.24 -10.92 32.10
CA PRO A 112 -38.84 -11.56 33.26
C PRO A 112 -39.96 -12.53 32.91
N GLY A 113 -39.88 -13.76 33.44
CA GLY A 113 -40.87 -14.81 33.19
C GLY A 113 -40.66 -15.61 31.91
N LEU A 114 -39.69 -15.25 31.07
CA LEU A 114 -39.23 -16.05 29.93
C LEU A 114 -37.84 -16.62 30.21
N GLN A 115 -37.50 -17.74 29.55
CA GLN A 115 -36.25 -18.45 29.76
C GLN A 115 -35.06 -17.72 29.12
N TYR A 116 -34.02 -17.44 29.90
CA TYR A 116 -32.79 -16.81 29.40
C TYR A 116 -31.71 -17.86 29.15
N THR A 117 -31.14 -17.87 27.94
CA THR A 117 -30.08 -18.79 27.53
C THR A 117 -28.80 -18.01 27.19
N ALA A 118 -27.71 -18.26 27.91
CA ALA A 118 -26.39 -17.74 27.57
C ALA A 118 -25.60 -18.74 26.73
N TYR A 119 -24.88 -18.26 25.71
CA TYR A 119 -24.08 -19.10 24.82
C TYR A 119 -22.59 -18.87 25.10
N VAL A 120 -21.90 -19.93 25.53
CA VAL A 120 -20.51 -19.88 25.97
C VAL A 120 -19.68 -20.87 25.19
N GLN A 121 -18.56 -20.38 24.65
CA GLN A 121 -17.61 -21.19 23.92
C GLN A 121 -16.30 -21.30 24.71
N VAL A 122 -15.85 -22.54 24.91
CA VAL A 122 -14.53 -22.89 25.42
C VAL A 122 -13.70 -23.38 24.25
N THR A 123 -12.57 -22.75 24.01
CA THR A 123 -11.64 -23.11 22.92
C THR A 123 -10.20 -23.11 23.42
N THR A 124 -9.28 -23.68 22.65
CA THR A 124 -7.87 -23.27 22.74
C THR A 124 -7.73 -21.80 22.30
N PRO A 125 -6.64 -21.10 22.64
CA PRO A 125 -6.37 -19.76 22.11
C PRO A 125 -6.50 -19.63 20.59
N ASP A 126 -6.12 -20.68 19.85
CA ASP A 126 -6.19 -20.78 18.39
C ASP A 126 -7.61 -21.04 17.84
N GLY A 127 -8.63 -21.13 18.70
CA GLY A 127 -10.03 -21.32 18.31
C GLY A 127 -10.45 -22.78 18.05
N LEU A 128 -9.59 -23.75 18.35
CA LEU A 128 -9.93 -25.18 18.23
C LEU A 128 -10.76 -25.65 19.44
N PRO A 129 -11.61 -26.68 19.28
CA PRO A 129 -12.33 -27.30 20.40
C PRO A 129 -11.37 -27.90 21.44
N PRO A 130 -11.82 -28.06 22.69
CA PRO A 130 -11.02 -28.64 23.76
C PRO A 130 -10.91 -30.16 23.62
N THR A 131 -9.78 -30.73 24.03
CA THR A 131 -9.44 -32.15 23.77
C THR A 131 -9.32 -33.01 25.02
N ASP A 132 -9.40 -32.42 26.23
CA ASP A 132 -9.20 -33.16 27.48
C ASP A 132 -10.58 -33.56 28.06
N SER A 133 -10.79 -34.85 28.34
CA SER A 133 -12.06 -35.36 28.87
C SER A 133 -12.40 -34.91 30.30
N ASN A 134 -11.42 -34.37 31.04
CA ASN A 134 -11.55 -34.04 32.46
C ASN A 134 -11.74 -32.53 32.68
N LEU A 135 -12.61 -31.92 31.86
CA LEU A 135 -12.96 -30.51 31.92
C LEU A 135 -14.31 -30.32 32.63
N SER A 136 -14.26 -29.80 33.86
CA SER A 136 -15.43 -29.40 34.63
C SER A 136 -15.69 -27.90 34.47
N LEU A 137 -16.92 -27.55 34.10
CA LEU A 137 -17.37 -26.18 33.94
C LEU A 137 -18.43 -25.89 35.00
N SER A 138 -18.18 -24.90 35.86
CA SER A 138 -19.13 -24.44 36.87
C SER A 138 -19.60 -23.03 36.58
N VAL A 139 -20.90 -22.79 36.80
CA VAL A 139 -21.57 -21.51 36.56
C VAL A 139 -22.19 -21.01 37.86
N TYR A 140 -21.90 -19.77 38.20
CA TYR A 140 -22.49 -19.05 39.31
C TYR A 140 -23.23 -17.83 38.75
N THR A 141 -24.47 -17.62 39.16
CA THR A 141 -25.24 -16.44 38.77
C THR A 141 -25.69 -15.70 40.02
N SER A 142 -25.38 -14.41 40.14
CA SER A 142 -25.98 -13.54 41.14
C SER A 142 -27.11 -12.72 40.53
N VAL A 143 -28.25 -12.64 41.23
CA VAL A 143 -29.39 -11.79 40.88
C VAL A 143 -29.33 -10.55 41.75
N THR A 144 -29.41 -9.37 41.12
CA THR A 144 -29.72 -8.11 41.79
C THR A 144 -31.20 -7.80 41.63
N TYR A 145 -31.82 -7.27 42.69
CA TYR A 145 -33.22 -6.89 42.73
C TYR A 145 -33.38 -5.53 43.42
N GLN A 146 -34.50 -4.85 43.20
CA GLN A 146 -34.82 -3.57 43.81
C GLN A 146 -36.27 -3.60 44.34
N MET A 147 -36.46 -3.14 45.58
CA MET A 147 -37.77 -3.04 46.23
C MET A 147 -38.08 -1.58 46.59
N THR A 148 -39.24 -1.09 46.14
CA THR A 148 -39.85 0.15 46.63
C THR A 148 -40.58 -0.12 47.94
N VAL A 149 -40.43 0.78 48.91
CA VAL A 149 -41.15 0.72 50.19
C VAL A 149 -42.56 1.33 50.01
N PRO A 150 -43.66 0.69 50.47
CA PRO A 150 -45.01 1.22 50.28
C PRO A 150 -45.26 2.60 50.92
N ASP A 151 -44.70 2.83 52.12
CA ASP A 151 -44.96 4.03 52.93
C ASP A 151 -43.89 5.12 52.69
N GLN A 152 -43.99 5.82 51.57
CA GLN A 152 -42.97 6.77 51.08
C GLN A 152 -42.71 7.98 51.99
N GLU A 153 -43.62 8.34 52.91
CA GLU A 153 -43.51 9.57 53.72
C GLU A 153 -42.54 9.45 54.92
N LEU A 154 -42.11 8.24 55.30
CA LEU A 154 -41.40 8.00 56.57
C LEU A 154 -39.94 7.57 56.44
N TYR A 155 -39.47 7.17 55.26
CA TYR A 155 -38.10 6.64 55.08
C TYR A 155 -37.41 7.11 53.79
N SER A 156 -36.13 7.44 53.92
CA SER A 156 -35.19 7.62 52.81
C SER A 156 -33.99 6.69 53.03
N PRO A 157 -33.51 5.94 52.02
CA PRO A 157 -33.88 6.00 50.60
C PRO A 157 -35.24 5.36 50.27
N SER A 158 -35.85 5.83 49.18
CA SER A 158 -37.17 5.39 48.68
C SER A 158 -37.18 4.01 48.00
N SER A 159 -36.02 3.38 47.83
CA SER A 159 -35.90 1.99 47.37
C SER A 159 -34.65 1.33 47.92
N PHE A 160 -34.74 0.02 48.21
CA PHE A 160 -33.60 -0.82 48.59
C PHE A 160 -33.21 -1.72 47.44
N SER A 161 -31.91 -1.76 47.12
CA SER A 161 -31.31 -2.76 46.22
C SER A 161 -30.62 -3.86 47.03
N GLY A 162 -30.83 -5.11 46.66
CA GLY A 162 -30.14 -6.26 47.24
C GLY A 162 -29.69 -7.25 46.18
N SER A 163 -28.86 -8.22 46.57
CA SER A 163 -28.44 -9.30 45.68
C SER A 163 -28.38 -10.65 46.39
N TYR A 164 -28.58 -11.73 45.63
CA TYR A 164 -28.50 -13.11 46.12
C TYR A 164 -28.00 -14.06 45.01
N PRO A 165 -27.27 -15.14 45.36
CA PRO A 165 -26.86 -16.15 44.40
C PRO A 165 -28.03 -17.08 44.03
N LEU A 166 -28.11 -17.47 42.76
CA LEU A 166 -28.87 -18.62 42.31
C LEU A 166 -28.06 -19.92 42.55
N PRO A 167 -28.70 -21.10 42.60
CA PRO A 167 -28.00 -22.38 42.68
C PRO A 167 -26.98 -22.54 41.55
N GLY A 168 -25.74 -22.84 41.91
CA GLY A 168 -24.65 -23.02 40.95
C GLY A 168 -24.84 -24.27 40.09
N GLN A 169 -24.63 -24.13 38.78
CA GLN A 169 -24.75 -25.24 37.83
C GLN A 169 -23.37 -25.84 37.54
N ASN A 170 -23.25 -27.17 37.52
CA ASN A 170 -22.07 -27.89 37.04
C ASN A 170 -22.44 -28.61 35.74
N MET A 171 -21.65 -28.41 34.68
CA MET A 171 -21.93 -28.98 33.37
C MET A 171 -20.70 -29.69 32.78
N SER A 172 -20.97 -30.77 32.05
CA SER A 172 -20.03 -31.42 31.14
C SER A 172 -19.89 -30.59 29.86
N LEU A 173 -18.66 -30.31 29.45
CA LEU A 173 -18.37 -29.56 28.23
C LEU A 173 -18.50 -30.48 26.99
N PRO A 174 -19.32 -30.14 25.97
CA PRO A 174 -19.44 -30.95 24.76
C PRO A 174 -18.18 -30.91 23.88
N ASP A 175 -17.99 -31.92 23.02
CA ASP A 175 -16.81 -32.10 22.16
C ASP A 175 -16.51 -30.92 21.21
N ASN A 176 -17.52 -30.12 20.86
CA ASN A 176 -17.36 -28.93 20.03
C ASN A 176 -16.96 -27.67 20.84
N GLY A 177 -16.83 -27.78 22.16
CA GLY A 177 -16.51 -26.68 23.08
C GLY A 177 -17.63 -25.67 23.28
N LEU A 178 -18.83 -25.91 22.75
CA LEU A 178 -19.94 -24.95 22.77
C LEU A 178 -21.07 -25.39 23.70
N LEU A 179 -21.53 -24.48 24.56
CA LEU A 179 -22.51 -24.75 25.60
C LEU A 179 -23.58 -23.64 25.66
N SER A 180 -24.85 -24.05 25.69
CA SER A 180 -25.99 -23.22 26.04
C SER A 180 -26.29 -23.39 27.53
N ILE A 181 -26.43 -22.26 28.25
CA ILE A 181 -26.62 -22.20 29.71
C ILE A 181 -27.99 -21.59 29.98
N ASP A 182 -28.93 -22.42 30.41
CA ASP A 182 -30.29 -21.97 30.70
C ASP A 182 -30.42 -21.47 32.14
N ILE A 183 -30.98 -20.27 32.29
CA ILE A 183 -31.12 -19.56 33.56
C ILE A 183 -32.58 -19.12 33.72
N ASN A 184 -33.25 -19.69 34.72
CA ASN A 184 -34.60 -19.30 35.11
C ASN A 184 -34.51 -18.06 36.01
N ILE A 185 -34.75 -16.88 35.44
CA ILE A 185 -34.54 -15.59 36.13
C ILE A 185 -35.81 -15.19 36.91
N PRO A 186 -35.71 -14.89 38.21
CA PRO A 186 -36.84 -14.42 39.03
C PRO A 186 -37.50 -13.14 38.51
N LEU A 187 -38.83 -13.05 38.64
CA LEU A 187 -39.64 -11.92 38.15
C LEU A 187 -39.26 -10.55 38.76
N ASN A 188 -38.63 -10.54 39.94
CA ASN A 188 -38.17 -9.35 40.66
C ASN A 188 -36.72 -8.93 40.33
N ALA A 189 -36.03 -9.64 39.44
CA ALA A 189 -34.66 -9.30 39.05
C ALA A 189 -34.58 -7.99 38.25
N THR A 190 -33.56 -7.17 38.52
CA THR A 190 -33.21 -5.96 37.76
C THR A 190 -31.95 -6.14 36.93
N SER A 191 -30.97 -6.89 37.44
CA SER A 191 -29.82 -7.40 36.67
C SER A 191 -29.40 -8.79 37.16
N ILE A 192 -28.64 -9.50 36.32
CA ILE A 192 -27.92 -10.71 36.71
C ILE A 192 -26.45 -10.63 36.27
N ASP A 193 -25.56 -11.24 37.04
CA ASP A 193 -24.14 -11.40 36.70
C ASP A 193 -23.83 -12.89 36.59
N ILE A 194 -23.40 -13.34 35.41
CA ILE A 194 -23.15 -14.74 35.08
C ILE A 194 -21.64 -14.96 35.06
N LYS A 195 -21.12 -15.74 36.02
CA LYS A 195 -19.71 -16.13 36.12
C LYS A 195 -19.53 -17.60 35.76
N VAL A 196 -18.79 -17.86 34.69
CA VAL A 196 -18.43 -19.20 34.23
C VAL A 196 -16.97 -19.48 34.56
N SER A 197 -16.66 -20.65 35.12
CA SER A 197 -15.30 -21.08 35.41
C SER A 197 -15.01 -22.48 34.87
N LEU A 198 -13.83 -22.64 34.25
CA LEU A 198 -13.28 -23.92 33.81
C LEU A 198 -12.19 -24.36 34.79
N ASN A 199 -12.39 -25.50 35.45
CA ASN A 199 -11.48 -26.09 36.43
C ASN A 199 -10.92 -25.10 37.49
N LYS A 200 -11.70 -24.06 37.85
CA LYS A 200 -11.34 -22.98 38.80
C LYS A 200 -10.12 -22.12 38.41
N GLN A 201 -9.60 -22.25 37.19
CA GLN A 201 -8.41 -21.51 36.73
C GLN A 201 -8.74 -20.42 35.71
N THR A 202 -9.58 -20.73 34.72
CA THR A 202 -10.05 -19.77 33.72
C THR A 202 -11.46 -19.33 34.09
N THR A 203 -11.76 -18.04 33.94
CA THR A 203 -13.09 -17.46 34.20
C THR A 203 -13.50 -16.50 33.10
N ALA A 204 -14.80 -16.45 32.80
CA ALA A 204 -15.44 -15.40 32.03
C ALA A 204 -16.70 -14.92 32.76
N GLU A 205 -17.01 -13.64 32.65
CA GLU A 205 -18.13 -12.98 33.33
C GLU A 205 -18.94 -12.14 32.32
N LYS A 206 -20.27 -12.15 32.44
CA LYS A 206 -21.18 -11.25 31.69
C LYS A 206 -22.30 -10.76 32.60
N SER A 207 -22.44 -9.45 32.71
CA SER A 207 -23.59 -8.77 33.32
C SER A 207 -24.71 -8.59 32.29
N VAL A 208 -25.97 -8.70 32.73
CA VAL A 208 -27.17 -8.68 31.88
C VAL A 208 -28.29 -7.93 32.63
N SER A 209 -28.96 -6.99 31.99
CA SER A 209 -30.05 -6.18 32.59
C SER A 209 -31.44 -6.69 32.22
N LYS A 210 -32.46 -6.28 33.00
CA LYS A 210 -33.88 -6.48 32.66
C LYS A 210 -34.27 -5.62 31.45
N SER A 211 -34.96 -6.22 30.48
CA SER A 211 -35.67 -5.53 29.40
C SER A 211 -36.83 -4.69 29.94
N TYR A 212 -36.95 -3.44 29.48
CA TYR A 212 -38.06 -2.56 29.85
C TYR A 212 -39.34 -2.89 29.06
N SER A 213 -40.47 -2.95 29.77
CA SER A 213 -41.83 -2.89 29.25
C SER A 213 -42.69 -2.14 30.29
N MET A 214 -43.65 -1.35 29.83
CA MET A 214 -44.57 -0.62 30.70
C MET A 214 -45.63 -1.54 31.30
N SER A 215 -46.21 -2.47 30.52
CA SER A 215 -47.13 -3.49 31.03
C SER A 215 -46.44 -4.71 31.65
N ASN A 216 -45.10 -4.79 31.62
CA ASN A 216 -44.31 -5.99 31.90
C ASN A 216 -44.66 -7.19 30.99
N ASN A 217 -45.04 -6.92 29.74
CA ASN A 217 -45.21 -7.94 28.71
C ASN A 217 -43.98 -8.02 27.79
N TYR A 218 -43.64 -9.24 27.39
CA TYR A 218 -42.44 -9.53 26.62
C TYR A 218 -42.72 -10.52 25.50
N LEU A 219 -42.05 -10.30 24.37
CA LEU A 219 -41.93 -11.22 23.26
C LEU A 219 -40.49 -11.78 23.23
N GLN A 220 -40.34 -13.06 22.92
CA GLN A 220 -39.04 -13.70 22.71
C GLN A 220 -39.07 -14.54 21.44
N LEU A 221 -38.10 -14.30 20.57
CA LEU A 221 -37.87 -15.08 19.35
C LEU A 221 -36.69 -16.04 19.57
N SER A 222 -36.73 -17.21 18.95
CA SER A 222 -35.63 -18.18 18.99
C SER A 222 -35.55 -18.97 17.68
N LEU A 223 -34.40 -18.92 17.02
CA LEU A 223 -34.13 -19.68 15.81
C LEU A 223 -33.98 -21.18 16.15
N LEU A 224 -34.75 -22.04 15.49
CA LEU A 224 -34.67 -23.50 15.64
C LEU A 224 -33.82 -24.16 14.54
N SER A 225 -33.86 -23.65 13.31
CA SER A 225 -33.04 -24.16 12.19
C SER A 225 -31.57 -23.78 12.32
N LYS A 226 -30.67 -24.66 11.88
CA LYS A 226 -29.21 -24.44 11.90
C LYS A 226 -28.65 -24.44 10.47
N LEU A 227 -27.55 -23.71 10.23
CA LEU A 227 -26.87 -23.62 8.93
C LEU A 227 -27.82 -23.19 7.80
N VAL A 228 -28.58 -22.10 8.04
CA VAL A 228 -29.62 -21.61 7.14
C VAL A 228 -29.04 -21.22 5.78
N LYS A 229 -29.69 -21.65 4.70
CA LYS A 229 -29.26 -21.39 3.31
C LYS A 229 -30.40 -20.74 2.52
N ALA A 230 -30.05 -19.99 1.48
CA ALA A 230 -31.01 -19.60 0.46
C ALA A 230 -31.78 -20.84 -0.06
N GLU A 231 -33.05 -20.65 -0.41
CA GLU A 231 -34.01 -21.66 -0.87
C GLU A 231 -34.46 -22.72 0.16
N SER A 232 -33.87 -22.75 1.36
CA SER A 232 -34.29 -23.63 2.47
C SER A 232 -35.37 -23.00 3.36
N ASP A 233 -36.04 -23.82 4.18
CA ASP A 233 -37.03 -23.37 5.16
C ASP A 233 -36.40 -23.14 6.55
N VAL A 234 -36.70 -21.99 7.16
CA VAL A 234 -36.24 -21.59 8.50
C VAL A 234 -37.40 -21.60 9.50
N LEU A 235 -37.22 -22.29 10.64
CA LEU A 235 -38.18 -22.30 11.74
C LEU A 235 -37.76 -21.34 12.85
N ILE A 236 -38.71 -20.52 13.29
CA ILE A 236 -38.59 -19.56 14.40
C ILE A 236 -39.63 -19.92 15.46
N LYS A 237 -39.18 -20.24 16.69
CA LYS A 237 -40.06 -20.27 17.87
C LYS A 237 -40.34 -18.85 18.31
N ILE A 238 -41.60 -18.58 18.63
CA ILE A 238 -42.12 -17.34 19.17
C ILE A 238 -42.72 -17.66 20.54
N THR A 239 -42.37 -16.88 21.56
CA THR A 239 -42.83 -17.03 22.95
C THR A 239 -43.25 -15.68 23.53
N SER A 240 -44.37 -15.64 24.25
CA SER A 240 -44.90 -14.41 24.85
C SER A 240 -45.48 -14.60 26.26
N THR A 241 -45.44 -13.54 27.06
CA THR A 241 -46.01 -13.53 28.42
C THR A 241 -47.55 -13.54 28.41
N GLU A 242 -48.18 -12.87 27.45
CA GLU A 242 -49.62 -12.86 27.21
C GLU A 242 -49.99 -13.54 25.88
N ALA A 243 -51.29 -13.78 25.68
CA ALA A 243 -51.83 -14.38 24.46
C ALA A 243 -51.89 -13.33 23.33
N ILE A 244 -51.48 -13.71 22.11
CA ILE A 244 -51.44 -12.81 20.95
C ILE A 244 -52.33 -13.36 19.83
N ASP A 245 -53.17 -12.51 19.24
CA ASP A 245 -53.99 -12.88 18.08
C ASP A 245 -53.24 -12.70 16.75
N SER A 246 -52.55 -11.57 16.59
CA SER A 246 -51.83 -11.19 15.36
C SER A 246 -50.48 -10.54 15.67
N LEU A 247 -49.42 -10.98 14.97
CA LEU A 247 -48.04 -10.51 15.12
C LEU A 247 -47.50 -10.03 13.77
N ALA A 248 -47.05 -8.78 13.69
CA ALA A 248 -46.38 -8.25 12.49
C ALA A 248 -44.92 -8.71 12.44
N TYR A 249 -44.37 -8.88 11.24
CA TYR A 249 -42.95 -9.20 11.03
C TYR A 249 -42.34 -8.40 9.88
N GLU A 250 -41.03 -8.14 10.00
CA GLU A 250 -40.19 -7.54 8.98
C GLU A 250 -38.84 -8.28 8.92
N ILE A 251 -38.33 -8.52 7.71
CA ILE A 251 -37.08 -9.23 7.43
C ILE A 251 -36.20 -8.32 6.58
N ARG A 252 -35.11 -7.84 7.18
CA ARG A 252 -34.12 -6.96 6.54
C ARG A 252 -32.86 -7.73 6.16
N SER A 253 -32.17 -7.27 5.11
CA SER A 253 -30.81 -7.67 4.79
C SER A 253 -30.12 -6.61 3.94
N ARG A 254 -28.79 -6.53 3.99
CA ARG A 254 -27.99 -5.54 3.21
C ARG A 254 -28.40 -4.07 3.44
N SER A 255 -29.01 -3.79 4.61
CA SER A 255 -29.65 -2.53 5.02
C SER A 255 -31.01 -2.20 4.37
N ASP A 256 -31.59 -3.11 3.58
CA ASP A 256 -32.90 -2.98 2.92
C ASP A 256 -33.97 -3.86 3.58
N ASN A 257 -35.25 -3.60 3.33
CA ASN A 257 -36.37 -4.46 3.74
C ASN A 257 -36.68 -5.45 2.61
N VAL A 258 -36.55 -6.75 2.92
CA VAL A 258 -36.65 -7.84 1.94
C VAL A 258 -38.02 -8.52 1.98
N LYS A 259 -38.69 -8.54 3.15
CA LYS A 259 -39.99 -9.20 3.32
C LYS A 259 -40.72 -8.72 4.57
N SER A 260 -42.02 -8.47 4.47
CA SER A 260 -42.87 -8.16 5.63
C SER A 260 -44.21 -8.91 5.56
N GLY A 261 -44.95 -8.91 6.68
CA GLY A 261 -46.26 -9.54 6.74
C GLY A 261 -46.83 -9.61 8.15
N VAL A 262 -47.92 -10.37 8.32
CA VAL A 262 -48.59 -10.61 9.60
C VAL A 262 -48.85 -12.11 9.75
N LEU A 263 -48.57 -12.63 10.95
CA LEU A 263 -48.91 -13.99 11.38
C LEU A 263 -50.13 -13.95 12.30
N ASN A 264 -51.06 -14.89 12.14
CA ASN A 264 -52.16 -15.09 13.08
C ASN A 264 -51.78 -16.20 14.07
N LEU A 265 -51.71 -15.86 15.35
CA LEU A 265 -51.30 -16.74 16.45
C LEU A 265 -52.52 -17.30 17.23
N ASN A 266 -53.73 -16.85 16.93
CA ASN A 266 -55.00 -17.39 17.47
C ASN A 266 -55.05 -17.47 19.02
N GLY A 267 -54.51 -16.46 19.71
CA GLY A 267 -54.50 -16.39 21.17
C GLY A 267 -53.47 -17.31 21.85
N GLN A 268 -52.49 -17.84 21.11
CA GLN A 268 -51.43 -18.69 21.68
C GLN A 268 -50.31 -17.84 22.33
N ARG A 269 -49.59 -18.48 23.28
CA ARG A 269 -48.38 -17.91 23.93
C ARG A 269 -47.07 -18.52 23.41
N GLU A 270 -47.15 -19.66 22.73
CA GLU A 270 -46.04 -20.24 21.98
C GLU A 270 -46.52 -20.55 20.56
N PHE A 271 -45.72 -20.21 19.56
CA PHE A 271 -46.01 -20.50 18.15
C PHE A 271 -44.72 -20.77 17.38
N ASN A 272 -44.73 -21.68 16.40
CA ASN A 272 -43.59 -21.96 15.53
C ASN A 272 -43.89 -21.48 14.10
N ALA A 273 -43.28 -20.37 13.71
CA ALA A 273 -43.37 -19.86 12.34
C ALA A 273 -42.33 -20.55 11.44
N THR A 274 -42.71 -20.83 10.18
CA THR A 274 -41.81 -21.36 9.15
C THR A 274 -41.79 -20.40 7.98
N PHE A 275 -40.60 -20.05 7.49
CA PHE A 275 -40.43 -19.18 6.32
C PHE A 275 -39.49 -19.80 5.30
N LYS A 276 -39.81 -19.66 4.00
CA LYS A 276 -38.87 -19.98 2.93
C LYS A 276 -37.89 -18.83 2.71
N VAL A 277 -36.60 -19.12 2.75
CA VAL A 277 -35.49 -18.16 2.67
C VAL A 277 -35.13 -17.86 1.20
N GLU A 278 -34.91 -16.60 0.86
CA GLU A 278 -34.52 -16.17 -0.50
C GLU A 278 -33.04 -15.71 -0.54
N PRO A 279 -32.36 -15.73 -1.71
CA PRO A 279 -30.96 -15.28 -1.84
C PRO A 279 -30.71 -13.83 -1.38
N SER A 280 -31.75 -12.99 -1.46
CA SER A 280 -31.79 -11.62 -0.95
C SER A 280 -31.56 -11.52 0.56
N TRP A 281 -31.84 -12.57 1.34
CA TRP A 281 -31.68 -12.61 2.80
C TRP A 281 -30.21 -12.79 3.22
N ALA A 282 -29.33 -13.21 2.31
CA ALA A 282 -27.90 -13.38 2.57
C ALA A 282 -27.14 -12.06 2.41
N PRO A 283 -26.13 -11.75 3.26
CA PRO A 283 -25.38 -12.69 4.09
C PRO A 283 -25.91 -12.88 5.52
N ILE A 284 -26.73 -11.94 6.00
CA ILE A 284 -27.32 -11.89 7.33
C ILE A 284 -28.77 -11.46 7.17
N ALA A 285 -29.70 -12.24 7.70
CA ALA A 285 -31.13 -11.90 7.74
C ALA A 285 -31.48 -11.38 9.13
N GLN A 286 -32.02 -10.16 9.19
CA GLN A 286 -32.46 -9.47 10.40
C GLN A 286 -33.99 -9.55 10.50
N LEU A 287 -34.51 -10.38 11.42
CA LEU A 287 -35.95 -10.54 11.68
C LEU A 287 -36.38 -9.70 12.87
N LEU A 288 -37.33 -8.80 12.64
CA LEU A 288 -38.08 -8.05 13.64
C LEU A 288 -39.51 -8.61 13.72
N MET A 289 -40.05 -8.78 14.93
CA MET A 289 -41.47 -9.09 15.14
C MET A 289 -42.06 -8.25 16.27
N TYR A 290 -43.28 -7.73 16.07
CA TYR A 290 -43.95 -6.89 17.05
C TYR A 290 -45.48 -6.98 17.00
N TYR A 291 -46.11 -6.64 18.12
CA TYR A 291 -47.56 -6.42 18.20
C TYR A 291 -47.87 -5.17 19.04
N ILE A 292 -49.10 -4.66 18.94
CA ILE A 292 -49.52 -3.40 19.57
C ILE A 292 -50.63 -3.68 20.57
N ARG A 293 -50.37 -3.40 21.84
CA ARG A 293 -51.32 -3.51 22.96
C ARG A 293 -52.29 -2.32 22.93
N ARG A 294 -53.55 -2.53 22.56
CA ARG A 294 -54.56 -1.46 22.40
C ARG A 294 -55.06 -0.86 23.72
N ASP A 295 -54.82 -1.53 24.83
CA ASP A 295 -55.16 -1.12 26.20
C ASP A 295 -54.09 -0.19 26.80
N SER A 296 -52.81 -0.38 26.47
CA SER A 296 -51.69 0.45 26.97
C SER A 296 -51.03 1.33 25.90
N ASN A 297 -51.42 1.23 24.64
CA ASN A 297 -50.73 1.80 23.47
C ASN A 297 -49.24 1.42 23.39
N GLU A 298 -48.87 0.26 23.92
CA GLU A 298 -47.49 -0.24 23.96
C GLU A 298 -47.18 -1.12 22.75
N VAL A 299 -46.02 -0.91 22.13
CA VAL A 299 -45.47 -1.82 21.11
C VAL A 299 -44.58 -2.84 21.82
N VAL A 300 -45.00 -4.10 21.89
CA VAL A 300 -44.16 -5.17 22.41
C VAL A 300 -43.47 -5.84 21.21
N THR A 301 -42.14 -5.82 21.23
CA THR A 301 -41.30 -6.20 20.10
C THR A 301 -40.14 -7.10 20.54
N ASP A 302 -39.64 -7.89 19.60
CA ASP A 302 -38.35 -8.56 19.72
C ASP A 302 -37.71 -8.76 18.34
N SER A 303 -36.40 -8.99 18.31
CA SER A 303 -35.69 -9.19 17.06
C SER A 303 -34.44 -10.06 17.19
N LEU A 304 -34.12 -10.75 16.11
CA LEU A 304 -32.95 -11.62 15.98
C LEU A 304 -32.33 -11.47 14.58
N ALA A 305 -31.07 -11.85 14.42
CA ALA A 305 -30.48 -12.03 13.09
C ALA A 305 -29.66 -13.31 12.97
N PHE A 306 -29.56 -13.86 11.76
CA PHE A 306 -28.87 -15.12 11.49
C PHE A 306 -28.09 -15.07 10.18
N ASN A 307 -26.98 -15.81 10.13
CA ASN A 307 -26.23 -16.01 8.88
C ASN A 307 -27.10 -16.78 7.87
N VAL A 308 -27.06 -16.37 6.61
CA VAL A 308 -27.65 -17.12 5.48
C VAL A 308 -26.56 -17.37 4.44
N GLU A 309 -26.36 -18.64 4.08
CA GLU A 309 -25.47 -19.03 2.97
C GLU A 309 -26.16 -18.85 1.60
N GLY A 310 -25.39 -18.51 0.56
CA GLY A 310 -25.91 -18.36 -0.81
C GLY A 310 -26.15 -16.93 -1.29
N MET A 311 -25.27 -15.98 -0.94
CA MET A 311 -25.34 -14.56 -1.34
C MET A 311 -25.49 -14.30 -2.84
N PHE A 312 -24.85 -15.12 -3.69
CA PHE A 312 -24.83 -14.93 -5.14
C PHE A 312 -25.86 -15.82 -5.82
N GLU A 313 -26.78 -15.20 -6.55
CA GLU A 313 -27.69 -15.89 -7.44
C GLU A 313 -26.92 -16.40 -8.66
N ASN A 314 -26.19 -15.52 -9.34
CA ASN A 314 -25.32 -15.84 -10.48
C ASN A 314 -24.19 -16.84 -10.12
N LYS A 315 -24.18 -18.01 -10.78
CA LYS A 315 -23.28 -19.13 -10.46
C LYS A 315 -22.02 -19.13 -11.32
N VAL A 316 -21.03 -18.35 -10.91
CA VAL A 316 -19.76 -18.22 -11.62
C VAL A 316 -18.79 -19.35 -11.29
N SER A 317 -18.16 -19.95 -12.30
CA SER A 317 -17.02 -20.85 -12.14
C SER A 317 -15.93 -20.61 -13.19
N VAL A 318 -14.69 -20.94 -12.83
CA VAL A 318 -13.51 -20.83 -13.70
C VAL A 318 -12.56 -22.01 -13.43
N ALA A 319 -12.16 -22.69 -14.49
CA ALA A 319 -11.23 -23.82 -14.41
C ALA A 319 -10.27 -23.82 -15.62
N PHE A 320 -8.99 -24.11 -15.40
CA PHE A 320 -8.16 -24.63 -16.48
C PHE A 320 -8.56 -26.09 -16.75
N LYS A 321 -8.61 -26.45 -18.04
CA LYS A 321 -8.80 -27.84 -18.49
C LYS A 321 -7.61 -28.75 -18.13
N GLU A 322 -6.45 -28.14 -17.90
CA GLU A 322 -5.15 -28.79 -17.66
C GLU A 322 -4.55 -28.24 -16.37
N ASN A 323 -4.05 -29.12 -15.49
CA ASN A 323 -3.43 -28.71 -14.23
C ASN A 323 -1.94 -28.35 -14.38
N GLU A 324 -1.26 -28.90 -15.39
CA GLU A 324 0.17 -28.71 -15.64
C GLU A 324 0.46 -28.70 -17.15
N THR A 325 1.40 -27.84 -17.58
CA THR A 325 1.81 -27.68 -18.98
C THR A 325 3.29 -27.29 -19.11
N ASP A 326 3.88 -27.54 -20.28
CA ASP A 326 5.12 -26.91 -20.72
C ASP A 326 4.86 -25.46 -21.18
N ILE A 327 5.94 -24.71 -21.32
CA ILE A 327 6.02 -23.31 -21.69
C ILE A 327 5.60 -23.09 -23.16
N ASN A 328 5.01 -21.94 -23.49
CA ASN A 328 4.57 -21.57 -24.85
C ASN A 328 3.56 -22.56 -25.49
N LYS A 329 2.81 -23.29 -24.67
CA LYS A 329 1.66 -24.11 -25.07
C LYS A 329 0.36 -23.33 -25.00
N ASN A 330 -0.62 -23.73 -25.81
CA ASN A 330 -1.98 -23.21 -25.72
C ASN A 330 -2.75 -24.00 -24.66
N VAL A 331 -3.27 -23.31 -23.66
CA VAL A 331 -4.13 -23.88 -22.62
C VAL A 331 -5.58 -23.42 -22.81
N THR A 332 -6.53 -24.23 -22.35
CA THR A 332 -7.95 -23.89 -22.37
C THR A 332 -8.43 -23.52 -20.96
N LEU A 333 -9.02 -22.33 -20.83
CA LEU A 333 -9.76 -21.89 -19.66
C LEU A 333 -11.26 -22.06 -19.94
N GLU A 334 -11.94 -22.82 -19.09
CA GLU A 334 -13.38 -23.07 -19.14
C GLU A 334 -14.06 -22.13 -18.13
N LEU A 335 -15.10 -21.42 -18.60
CA LEU A 335 -15.83 -20.39 -17.85
C LEU A 335 -17.32 -20.72 -17.85
N SER A 336 -17.97 -20.50 -16.70
CA SER A 336 -19.42 -20.59 -16.55
C SER A 336 -19.95 -19.38 -15.78
N ALA A 337 -21.12 -18.89 -16.19
CA ALA A 337 -21.93 -17.89 -15.49
C ALA A 337 -23.37 -17.98 -16.03
N ASP A 338 -24.32 -17.29 -15.42
CA ASP A 338 -25.70 -17.25 -15.93
C ASP A 338 -25.75 -16.66 -17.37
N PRO A 339 -26.75 -17.00 -18.22
CA PRO A 339 -26.90 -16.44 -19.56
C PRO A 339 -26.89 -14.91 -19.60
N ASP A 340 -26.31 -14.34 -20.66
CA ASP A 340 -26.10 -12.89 -20.85
C ASP A 340 -25.19 -12.20 -19.80
N SER A 341 -24.51 -12.96 -18.92
CA SER A 341 -23.55 -12.40 -17.97
C SER A 341 -22.31 -11.83 -18.67
N GLN A 342 -21.81 -10.71 -18.15
CA GLN A 342 -20.48 -10.20 -18.45
C GLN A 342 -19.48 -10.78 -17.46
N VAL A 343 -18.46 -11.51 -17.92
CA VAL A 343 -17.47 -12.20 -17.09
C VAL A 343 -16.10 -11.52 -17.19
N TYR A 344 -15.48 -11.33 -16.04
CA TYR A 344 -14.19 -10.69 -15.83
C TYR A 344 -13.21 -11.73 -15.27
N VAL A 345 -12.02 -11.83 -15.87
CA VAL A 345 -11.00 -12.83 -15.52
C VAL A 345 -9.69 -12.15 -15.15
N LEU A 346 -9.10 -12.54 -14.02
CA LEU A 346 -7.81 -12.05 -13.54
C LEU A 346 -6.83 -13.23 -13.42
N ALA A 347 -5.75 -13.19 -14.20
CA ALA A 347 -4.65 -14.15 -14.15
C ALA A 347 -3.41 -13.51 -13.51
N VAL A 348 -2.82 -14.16 -12.50
CA VAL A 348 -1.67 -13.64 -11.75
C VAL A 348 -0.60 -14.71 -11.57
N ASP A 349 0.66 -14.34 -11.81
CA ASP A 349 1.84 -15.15 -11.52
C ASP A 349 2.01 -15.31 -9.99
N GLN A 350 2.24 -16.54 -9.52
CA GLN A 350 2.44 -16.84 -8.09
C GLN A 350 3.58 -16.01 -7.46
N SER A 351 4.60 -15.60 -8.24
CA SER A 351 5.66 -14.70 -7.76
C SER A 351 5.14 -13.32 -7.33
N VAL A 352 4.15 -12.76 -8.04
CA VAL A 352 3.52 -11.47 -7.69
C VAL A 352 2.67 -11.62 -6.42
N ILE A 353 1.96 -12.75 -6.28
CA ILE A 353 1.17 -13.07 -5.09
C ILE A 353 2.07 -13.21 -3.84
N LEU A 354 3.28 -13.76 -4.00
CA LEU A 354 4.29 -13.84 -2.93
C LEU A 354 4.87 -12.48 -2.53
N LEU A 355 4.87 -11.49 -3.43
CA LEU A 355 5.29 -10.11 -3.13
C LEU A 355 4.18 -9.29 -2.48
N LYS A 356 2.93 -9.43 -2.92
CA LYS A 356 1.75 -8.77 -2.34
C LYS A 356 0.47 -9.54 -2.64
N THR A 357 -0.21 -10.00 -1.59
CA THR A 357 -1.54 -10.61 -1.68
C THR A 357 -2.64 -9.53 -1.72
N GLY A 358 -3.85 -9.92 -2.16
CA GLY A 358 -5.07 -9.14 -1.93
C GLY A 358 -5.57 -8.25 -3.08
N ASN A 359 -5.01 -8.35 -4.29
CA ASN A 359 -5.47 -7.59 -5.47
C ASN A 359 -6.68 -8.23 -6.20
N ASP A 360 -7.26 -9.30 -5.65
CA ASP A 360 -8.32 -10.15 -6.20
C ASP A 360 -9.72 -9.82 -5.65
N LEU A 361 -10.79 -10.07 -6.41
CA LEU A 361 -12.16 -10.11 -5.84
C LEU A 361 -12.46 -11.53 -5.36
N THR A 362 -13.00 -11.67 -4.15
CA THR A 362 -13.35 -12.98 -3.57
C THR A 362 -14.73 -12.94 -2.88
N PRO A 363 -15.44 -14.07 -2.78
CA PRO A 363 -16.72 -14.15 -2.05
C PRO A 363 -16.63 -13.60 -0.63
N LYS A 364 -15.51 -13.88 0.05
CA LYS A 364 -15.25 -13.35 1.39
C LYS A 364 -15.12 -11.82 1.38
N LYS A 365 -14.33 -11.21 0.50
CA LYS A 365 -14.20 -9.73 0.45
C LYS A 365 -15.53 -9.04 0.19
N VAL A 366 -16.41 -9.64 -0.64
CA VAL A 366 -17.75 -9.12 -0.88
C VAL A 366 -18.65 -9.30 0.35
N LYS A 367 -18.68 -10.48 0.99
CA LYS A 367 -19.42 -10.67 2.25
C LYS A 367 -18.92 -9.71 3.33
N ASP A 368 -17.61 -9.57 3.50
CA ASP A 368 -16.97 -8.68 4.46
C ASP A 368 -17.31 -7.20 4.18
N SER A 369 -17.46 -6.77 2.91
CA SER A 369 -17.82 -5.37 2.57
C SER A 369 -19.29 -5.02 2.77
N PHE A 370 -20.20 -6.01 2.71
CA PHE A 370 -21.57 -5.86 3.21
C PHE A 370 -21.60 -5.87 4.74
N ILE A 371 -20.83 -6.75 5.39
CA ILE A 371 -20.75 -6.85 6.85
C ILE A 371 -20.14 -5.59 7.49
N SER A 372 -19.16 -4.94 6.85
CA SER A 372 -18.54 -3.70 7.36
C SER A 372 -19.45 -2.48 7.39
N LYS A 373 -20.73 -2.61 6.98
CA LYS A 373 -21.78 -1.59 7.17
C LYS A 373 -22.53 -1.73 8.50
N PHE A 374 -22.43 -2.87 9.17
CA PHE A 374 -23.00 -3.13 10.48
C PHE A 374 -21.95 -2.83 11.56
N HIS A 375 -22.35 -2.48 12.79
CA HIS A 375 -21.36 -2.42 13.87
C HIS A 375 -20.91 -3.83 14.22
N LYS A 376 -19.71 -3.94 14.82
CA LYS A 376 -19.06 -5.24 15.02
C LYS A 376 -19.87 -6.17 15.95
N GLU A 377 -20.65 -5.60 16.85
CA GLU A 377 -21.49 -6.30 17.82
C GLU A 377 -22.85 -6.74 17.20
N ASP A 378 -23.20 -6.24 16.01
CA ASP A 378 -24.41 -6.55 15.23
C ASP A 378 -24.18 -7.69 14.22
N ILE A 379 -23.38 -8.70 14.55
CA ILE A 379 -22.99 -9.78 13.61
C ILE A 379 -23.14 -11.17 14.26
N PRO A 380 -23.97 -12.08 13.71
CA PRO A 380 -24.03 -13.46 14.19
C PRO A 380 -22.69 -14.18 13.99
N THR A 381 -22.02 -14.55 15.08
CA THR A 381 -20.65 -15.09 15.08
C THR A 381 -20.55 -16.59 14.75
N ASP A 382 -21.67 -17.30 14.71
CA ASP A 382 -21.79 -18.70 14.28
C ASP A 382 -22.93 -18.80 13.24
N SER A 383 -22.95 -19.87 12.43
CA SER A 383 -24.02 -20.16 11.46
C SER A 383 -25.08 -21.12 11.99
N ASN A 384 -24.92 -21.65 13.20
CA ASN A 384 -25.86 -22.55 13.87
C ASN A 384 -26.84 -21.83 14.83
N PHE A 385 -26.66 -20.52 15.06
CA PHE A 385 -27.38 -19.74 16.08
C PHE A 385 -27.69 -18.33 15.58
N ALA A 386 -28.77 -17.74 16.09
CA ALA A 386 -29.11 -16.35 15.84
C ALA A 386 -28.52 -15.42 16.91
N LEU A 387 -28.09 -14.23 16.50
CA LEU A 387 -27.82 -13.11 17.39
C LEU A 387 -29.15 -12.50 17.85
N SER A 388 -29.35 -12.32 19.14
CA SER A 388 -30.45 -11.53 19.69
C SER A 388 -30.13 -10.04 19.61
N TYR A 389 -31.04 -9.26 19.03
CA TYR A 389 -30.97 -7.79 18.97
C TYR A 389 -31.87 -7.14 20.04
N SER A 390 -32.28 -7.92 21.06
CA SER A 390 -33.04 -7.40 22.20
C SER A 390 -32.21 -6.36 22.96
N GLY A 391 -32.65 -5.09 22.94
CA GLY A 391 -32.10 -4.00 23.75
C GLY A 391 -32.86 -3.78 25.06
N SER A 392 -32.35 -2.91 25.92
CA SER A 392 -33.01 -2.55 27.20
C SER A 392 -34.33 -1.80 27.02
N SER A 393 -34.56 -1.18 25.86
CA SER A 393 -35.79 -0.48 25.51
C SER A 393 -36.22 -0.75 24.06
N ILE A 394 -37.48 -0.47 23.74
CA ILE A 394 -38.04 -0.58 22.38
C ILE A 394 -37.20 0.22 21.37
N ASN A 395 -36.84 1.47 21.68
CA ASN A 395 -36.01 2.31 20.83
C ASN A 395 -34.63 1.69 20.54
N GLU A 396 -34.06 0.95 21.49
CA GLU A 396 -32.79 0.26 21.33
C GLU A 396 -32.92 -0.96 20.42
N VAL A 397 -34.02 -1.72 20.50
CA VAL A 397 -34.32 -2.82 19.56
C VAL A 397 -34.39 -2.32 18.12
N PHE A 398 -35.07 -1.20 17.87
CA PHE A 398 -35.12 -0.57 16.54
C PHE A 398 -33.76 0.00 16.11
N SER A 399 -33.05 0.70 17.02
CA SER A 399 -31.74 1.29 16.74
C SER A 399 -30.69 0.23 16.37
N ASN A 400 -30.62 -0.89 17.10
CA ASN A 400 -29.70 -1.99 16.83
C ASN A 400 -30.03 -2.67 15.49
N MET A 401 -31.31 -2.72 15.11
CA MET A 401 -31.75 -3.16 13.79
C MET A 401 -31.52 -2.13 12.67
N GLY A 402 -30.82 -1.02 12.94
CA GLY A 402 -30.56 0.04 11.96
C GLY A 402 -31.82 0.71 11.45
N LEU A 403 -32.84 0.85 12.31
CA LEU A 403 -34.10 1.55 12.05
C LEU A 403 -34.18 2.81 12.92
N ALA A 404 -34.42 3.96 12.28
CA ALA A 404 -34.78 5.19 12.96
C ALA A 404 -36.29 5.42 12.78
N ILE A 405 -37.02 5.57 13.89
CA ILE A 405 -38.45 5.94 13.87
C ILE A 405 -38.53 7.47 13.94
N ALA A 406 -39.17 8.08 12.95
CA ALA A 406 -39.46 9.51 12.90
C ALA A 406 -40.84 9.76 12.27
N THR A 407 -41.44 10.92 12.57
CA THR A 407 -42.77 11.30 12.08
C THR A 407 -42.67 12.23 10.84
N ASP A 408 -43.73 12.98 10.61
CA ASP A 408 -44.06 13.88 9.51
C ASP A 408 -43.06 15.03 9.20
N LEU A 409 -41.87 14.73 8.65
CA LEU A 409 -41.03 15.69 7.89
C LEU A 409 -39.98 15.02 6.96
N ASP A 410 -39.81 15.55 5.75
CA ASP A 410 -38.93 15.05 4.68
C ASP A 410 -37.48 15.60 4.70
N ILE A 411 -36.53 14.91 4.04
CA ILE A 411 -35.55 15.46 3.05
C ILE A 411 -34.60 14.37 2.46
N PHE A 412 -34.11 14.58 1.23
CA PHE A 412 -33.35 13.62 0.38
C PHE A 412 -31.82 13.83 0.33
N ALA A 413 -31.07 12.83 -0.19
CA ALA A 413 -29.69 12.98 -0.69
C ALA A 413 -29.37 12.00 -1.89
N PRO A 414 -28.41 12.32 -2.80
CA PRO A 414 -28.20 11.62 -4.09
C PRO A 414 -27.02 10.60 -4.15
N PRO A 415 -26.84 9.82 -5.26
CA PRO A 415 -25.96 8.63 -5.31
C PRO A 415 -24.52 8.85 -5.85
N THR A 416 -23.74 7.77 -5.96
CA THR A 416 -22.32 7.75 -6.39
C THR A 416 -21.97 6.66 -7.44
N LEU A 417 -20.98 6.98 -8.29
CA LEU A 417 -20.36 6.25 -9.42
C LEU A 417 -18.92 6.84 -9.58
N GLU A 418 -17.90 6.34 -10.31
CA GLU A 418 -17.53 5.16 -11.13
C GLU A 418 -16.00 5.28 -11.42
N ILE A 419 -15.20 4.37 -12.00
CA ILE A 419 -15.17 2.91 -12.29
C ILE A 419 -13.68 2.48 -12.41
N ILE A 420 -13.34 1.19 -12.54
CA ILE A 420 -11.98 0.74 -12.97
C ILE A 420 -12.09 -0.35 -14.06
N ASN A 421 -11.28 -0.22 -15.11
CA ASN A 421 -11.31 -1.09 -16.30
C ASN A 421 -10.92 -2.55 -16.02
N LEU A 422 -11.68 -3.46 -16.63
CA LEU A 422 -11.44 -4.91 -16.69
C LEU A 422 -11.72 -5.40 -18.12
N ASN A 423 -11.09 -6.49 -18.56
CA ASN A 423 -11.42 -7.11 -19.85
C ASN A 423 -12.78 -7.81 -19.73
N LEU A 424 -13.69 -7.48 -20.65
CA LEU A 424 -15.13 -7.69 -20.51
C LEU A 424 -15.63 -8.64 -21.62
N PHE A 425 -16.20 -9.78 -21.24
CA PHE A 425 -16.69 -10.81 -22.17
C PHE A 425 -18.14 -11.16 -21.86
N SER A 426 -19.03 -11.14 -22.85
CA SER A 426 -20.40 -11.67 -22.71
C SER A 426 -20.40 -13.18 -22.89
N ILE A 427 -21.09 -13.92 -22.02
CA ILE A 427 -21.14 -15.39 -22.01
C ILE A 427 -22.58 -15.90 -21.89
N ASN A 428 -22.97 -16.79 -22.81
CA ASN A 428 -24.27 -17.46 -22.79
C ASN A 428 -24.15 -18.82 -22.10
N GLY A 429 -24.12 -18.82 -20.77
CA GLY A 429 -23.99 -20.04 -19.94
C GLY A 429 -22.55 -20.53 -19.79
N HIS A 430 -21.89 -20.83 -20.93
CA HIS A 430 -20.52 -21.33 -20.97
C HIS A 430 -19.68 -20.66 -22.05
N ALA A 431 -18.38 -20.49 -21.80
CA ALA A 431 -17.39 -20.16 -22.82
C ALA A 431 -16.06 -20.89 -22.59
N THR A 432 -15.28 -21.04 -23.66
CA THR A 432 -13.90 -21.53 -23.59
C THR A 432 -12.96 -20.48 -24.16
N LEU A 433 -11.93 -20.12 -23.40
CA LEU A 433 -10.88 -19.20 -23.81
C LEU A 433 -9.58 -19.98 -24.02
N THR A 434 -9.08 -20.01 -25.25
CA THR A 434 -7.75 -20.55 -25.55
C THR A 434 -6.71 -19.44 -25.50
N THR A 435 -5.61 -19.65 -24.78
CA THR A 435 -4.53 -18.66 -24.67
C THR A 435 -3.17 -19.36 -24.59
N THR A 436 -2.11 -18.70 -25.08
CA THR A 436 -0.75 -19.22 -25.02
C THR A 436 -0.08 -18.81 -23.71
N VAL A 437 0.50 -19.78 -23.00
CA VAL A 437 1.23 -19.54 -21.75
C VAL A 437 2.55 -18.80 -22.04
N PRO A 438 2.89 -17.70 -21.33
CA PRO A 438 4.14 -16.97 -21.51
C PRO A 438 5.41 -17.81 -21.28
N ASP A 439 6.57 -17.26 -21.66
CA ASP A 439 7.89 -17.90 -21.54
C ASP A 439 8.43 -17.96 -20.09
N THR A 440 7.61 -18.37 -19.12
CA THR A 440 7.94 -18.36 -17.69
C THR A 440 7.53 -19.65 -16.95
N MET A 441 8.50 -20.28 -16.29
CA MET A 441 8.26 -21.40 -15.38
C MET A 441 7.75 -20.92 -14.02
N THR A 442 6.43 -20.78 -13.92
CA THR A 442 5.74 -20.35 -12.70
C THR A 442 4.44 -21.13 -12.51
N SER A 443 3.70 -20.84 -11.45
CA SER A 443 2.28 -21.20 -11.40
C SER A 443 1.43 -19.97 -11.67
N TRP A 444 0.43 -20.09 -12.54
CA TRP A 444 -0.59 -19.07 -12.75
C TRP A 444 -1.81 -19.38 -11.91
N ILE A 445 -2.30 -18.39 -11.17
CA ILE A 445 -3.56 -18.48 -10.41
C ILE A 445 -4.57 -17.56 -11.09
N VAL A 446 -5.76 -18.10 -11.38
CA VAL A 446 -6.86 -17.39 -12.04
C VAL A 446 -8.06 -17.30 -11.12
N SER A 447 -8.60 -16.09 -11.00
CA SER A 447 -9.91 -15.80 -10.41
C SER A 447 -10.84 -15.20 -11.46
N ALA A 448 -12.16 -15.34 -11.24
CA ALA A 448 -13.18 -14.76 -12.11
C ALA A 448 -14.40 -14.29 -11.29
N PHE A 449 -15.09 -13.30 -11.82
CA PHE A 449 -16.39 -12.84 -11.36
C PHE A 449 -17.24 -12.37 -12.54
N ALA A 450 -18.55 -12.26 -12.36
CA ALA A 450 -19.48 -11.90 -13.41
C ALA A 450 -20.54 -10.91 -12.93
N THR A 451 -21.07 -10.10 -13.85
CA THR A 451 -22.22 -9.22 -13.61
C THR A 451 -23.32 -9.51 -14.61
N ASN A 452 -24.53 -9.79 -14.11
CA ASN A 452 -25.73 -10.04 -14.88
C ASN A 452 -26.79 -8.97 -14.56
N PRO A 453 -27.58 -8.46 -15.53
CA PRO A 453 -28.65 -7.51 -15.26
C PRO A 453 -29.78 -8.05 -14.39
N ASN A 454 -30.04 -9.36 -14.44
CA ASN A 454 -31.14 -10.02 -13.72
C ASN A 454 -30.66 -10.62 -12.39
N THR A 455 -29.61 -11.44 -12.41
CA THR A 455 -29.11 -12.21 -11.24
C THR A 455 -27.89 -11.56 -10.55
N GLY A 456 -27.52 -10.35 -10.97
CA GLY A 456 -26.54 -9.49 -10.30
C GLY A 456 -25.09 -9.96 -10.39
N LEU A 457 -24.32 -9.61 -9.35
CA LEU A 457 -22.92 -10.01 -9.19
C LEU A 457 -22.83 -11.49 -8.77
N GLY A 458 -22.01 -12.27 -9.47
CA GLY A 458 -21.51 -13.57 -9.01
C GLY A 458 -19.98 -13.56 -8.92
N VAL A 459 -19.41 -14.28 -7.96
CA VAL A 459 -17.95 -14.40 -7.79
C VAL A 459 -17.57 -15.87 -7.67
N ALA A 460 -16.55 -16.32 -8.40
CA ALA A 460 -16.14 -17.73 -8.37
C ALA A 460 -15.75 -18.16 -6.93
N PRO A 461 -16.24 -19.31 -6.44
CA PRO A 461 -15.99 -19.75 -5.06
C PRO A 461 -14.55 -20.23 -4.83
N THR A 462 -13.84 -20.60 -5.91
CA THR A 462 -12.46 -21.10 -5.90
C THR A 462 -11.66 -20.44 -7.03
N THR A 463 -10.34 -20.36 -6.85
CA THR A 463 -9.41 -19.99 -7.93
C THR A 463 -8.86 -21.25 -8.61
N SER A 464 -8.64 -21.17 -9.91
CA SER A 464 -7.99 -22.26 -10.66
C SER A 464 -6.48 -22.03 -10.72
N LYS A 465 -5.70 -23.11 -10.74
CA LYS A 465 -4.24 -23.06 -10.73
C LYS A 465 -3.65 -23.92 -11.85
N LEU A 466 -2.97 -23.27 -12.78
CA LEU A 466 -2.13 -23.90 -13.80
C LEU A 466 -0.67 -23.89 -13.35
N ARG A 467 0.01 -25.03 -13.44
CA ARG A 467 1.46 -25.16 -13.21
C ARG A 467 2.20 -25.17 -14.54
N VAL A 468 3.18 -24.28 -14.70
CA VAL A 468 4.07 -24.29 -15.87
C VAL A 468 5.41 -24.88 -15.46
N LEU A 469 5.72 -26.06 -15.97
CA LEU A 469 6.93 -26.81 -15.65
C LEU A 469 7.48 -27.49 -16.91
N ARG A 470 8.74 -27.21 -17.24
CA ARG A 470 9.54 -28.10 -18.07
C ARG A 470 10.27 -29.10 -17.14
N PRO A 471 10.18 -30.42 -17.37
CA PRO A 471 10.79 -31.41 -16.47
C PRO A 471 12.32 -31.52 -16.61
N PHE A 472 12.90 -30.97 -17.68
CA PHE A 472 14.34 -30.89 -17.90
C PHE A 472 14.67 -29.55 -18.56
N PHE A 473 15.51 -28.73 -17.92
CA PHE A 473 15.85 -27.39 -18.43
C PHE A 473 17.22 -26.91 -17.94
N VAL A 474 17.77 -25.89 -18.60
CA VAL A 474 18.99 -25.19 -18.20
C VAL A 474 18.71 -23.71 -17.89
N SER A 475 19.23 -23.23 -16.76
CA SER A 475 19.16 -21.83 -16.34
C SER A 475 20.55 -21.20 -16.37
N LEU A 476 20.64 -19.90 -16.72
CA LEU A 476 21.89 -19.15 -16.77
C LEU A 476 21.94 -18.05 -15.70
N THR A 477 22.96 -18.10 -14.83
CA THR A 477 23.35 -16.99 -13.96
C THR A 477 24.57 -16.31 -14.55
N TYR A 478 24.46 -15.02 -14.87
CA TYR A 478 25.51 -14.22 -15.51
C TYR A 478 25.38 -12.74 -15.10
N PRO A 479 26.46 -11.93 -15.16
CA PRO A 479 26.41 -10.52 -14.78
C PRO A 479 25.63 -9.66 -15.79
N ARG A 480 24.93 -8.63 -15.29
CA ARG A 480 24.08 -7.72 -16.10
C ARG A 480 24.85 -6.98 -17.22
N SER A 481 26.14 -6.73 -17.02
CA SER A 481 27.03 -6.16 -18.02
C SER A 481 28.48 -6.44 -17.65
N VAL A 482 29.36 -6.53 -18.65
CA VAL A 482 30.81 -6.75 -18.49
C VAL A 482 31.59 -5.70 -19.27
N THR A 483 32.87 -5.54 -18.95
CA THR A 483 33.80 -4.68 -19.68
C THR A 483 34.45 -5.46 -20.83
N ARG A 484 34.81 -4.80 -21.92
CA ARG A 484 35.64 -5.38 -22.99
C ARG A 484 36.94 -5.93 -22.39
N ASN A 485 37.36 -7.12 -22.84
CA ASN A 485 38.51 -7.89 -22.35
C ASN A 485 38.45 -8.33 -20.86
N GLU A 486 37.37 -8.05 -20.13
CA GLU A 486 37.16 -8.57 -18.77
C GLU A 486 36.85 -10.07 -18.82
N GLN A 487 37.28 -10.82 -17.80
CA GLN A 487 36.96 -12.24 -17.66
C GLN A 487 35.77 -12.41 -16.71
N PHE A 488 34.74 -13.13 -17.15
CA PHE A 488 33.54 -13.37 -16.37
C PHE A 488 33.10 -14.83 -16.44
N ILE A 489 32.33 -15.27 -15.45
CA ILE A 489 31.83 -16.65 -15.37
C ILE A 489 30.33 -16.65 -15.66
N VAL A 490 29.93 -17.45 -16.64
CA VAL A 490 28.54 -17.88 -16.84
C VAL A 490 28.33 -19.19 -16.08
N GLN A 491 27.31 -19.24 -15.24
CA GLN A 491 26.91 -20.47 -14.53
C GLN A 491 25.70 -21.06 -15.27
N ALA A 492 25.83 -22.29 -15.76
CA ALA A 492 24.76 -23.03 -16.42
C ALA A 492 24.28 -24.16 -15.50
N THR A 493 23.13 -23.96 -14.84
CA THR A 493 22.55 -24.95 -13.93
C THR A 493 21.50 -25.77 -14.68
N VAL A 494 21.77 -27.06 -14.84
CA VAL A 494 20.84 -28.04 -15.41
C VAL A 494 20.01 -28.65 -14.29
N PHE A 495 18.69 -28.66 -14.46
CA PHE A 495 17.72 -29.24 -13.53
C PHE A 495 17.12 -30.51 -14.13
N ASN A 496 17.08 -31.59 -13.36
CA ASN A 496 16.43 -32.84 -13.76
C ASN A 496 15.27 -33.21 -12.83
N TYR A 497 14.05 -33.07 -13.33
CA TYR A 497 12.81 -33.54 -12.72
C TYR A 497 12.17 -34.71 -13.49
N LEU A 498 12.88 -35.31 -14.45
CA LEU A 498 12.50 -36.60 -15.05
C LEU A 498 12.71 -37.71 -14.01
N SER A 499 11.87 -38.74 -14.01
CA SER A 499 11.88 -39.83 -13.02
C SER A 499 13.07 -40.80 -13.08
N VAL A 500 14.18 -40.39 -13.70
CA VAL A 500 15.41 -41.18 -13.91
C VAL A 500 16.64 -40.26 -13.86
N ASP A 501 17.79 -40.81 -13.48
CA ASP A 501 19.08 -40.14 -13.63
C ASP A 501 19.45 -40.01 -15.11
N VAL A 502 19.91 -38.82 -15.53
CA VAL A 502 20.32 -38.56 -16.92
C VAL A 502 21.79 -38.15 -17.02
N MET A 503 22.46 -38.65 -18.07
CA MET A 503 23.75 -38.12 -18.52
C MET A 503 23.49 -36.96 -19.48
N VAL A 504 24.09 -35.81 -19.20
CA VAL A 504 23.88 -34.57 -19.94
C VAL A 504 25.21 -34.05 -20.46
N THR A 505 25.28 -33.81 -21.77
CA THR A 505 26.30 -32.98 -22.39
C THR A 505 25.80 -31.53 -22.36
N VAL A 506 26.43 -30.70 -21.53
CA VAL A 506 26.23 -29.24 -21.54
C VAL A 506 27.26 -28.62 -22.47
N SER A 507 26.81 -27.82 -23.41
CA SER A 507 27.66 -27.20 -24.43
C SER A 507 27.37 -25.71 -24.53
N LEU A 508 28.42 -24.90 -24.45
CA LEU A 508 28.40 -23.50 -24.83
C LEU A 508 28.64 -23.40 -26.34
N LYS A 509 27.78 -22.68 -27.05
CA LYS A 509 27.94 -22.45 -28.50
C LYS A 509 29.08 -21.46 -28.75
N GLU A 510 29.87 -21.72 -29.79
CA GLU A 510 30.91 -20.79 -30.21
C GLU A 510 30.32 -19.47 -30.71
N ASN A 511 30.83 -18.37 -30.19
CA ASN A 511 30.54 -17.00 -30.61
C ASN A 511 31.90 -16.32 -30.83
N PRO A 512 32.21 -15.80 -32.03
CA PRO A 512 33.54 -15.26 -32.35
C PRO A 512 33.94 -14.04 -31.52
N PHE A 513 33.00 -13.45 -30.76
CA PHE A 513 33.22 -12.30 -29.89
C PHE A 513 33.21 -12.63 -28.39
N LEU A 514 32.95 -13.88 -28.01
CA LEU A 514 32.98 -14.39 -26.64
C LEU A 514 33.93 -15.60 -26.55
N THR A 515 35.23 -15.32 -26.35
CA THR A 515 36.26 -16.37 -26.30
C THR A 515 36.28 -17.08 -24.95
N PRO A 516 36.25 -18.43 -24.92
CA PRO A 516 36.52 -19.20 -23.70
C PRO A 516 37.94 -18.95 -23.18
N VAL A 517 38.08 -18.85 -21.86
CA VAL A 517 39.37 -18.62 -21.20
C VAL A 517 39.94 -19.93 -20.66
N THR A 518 41.09 -20.37 -21.16
CA THR A 518 41.85 -21.50 -20.63
C THR A 518 43.09 -21.01 -19.85
N PRO A 519 43.40 -21.54 -18.65
CA PRO A 519 42.75 -22.63 -17.93
C PRO A 519 41.69 -22.13 -16.91
N GLY A 520 40.56 -21.63 -17.38
CA GLY A 520 39.36 -21.45 -16.56
C GLY A 520 38.63 -22.78 -16.29
N PRO A 521 37.67 -22.80 -15.35
CA PRO A 521 36.81 -23.96 -15.17
C PRO A 521 35.87 -24.14 -16.37
N GLY A 522 35.84 -25.37 -16.92
CA GLY A 522 34.93 -25.79 -17.98
C GLY A 522 35.54 -25.80 -19.39
N ASN A 523 35.53 -26.96 -20.04
CA ASN A 523 35.65 -27.04 -21.50
C ASN A 523 34.36 -26.52 -22.15
N GLN A 524 34.41 -26.10 -23.42
CA GLN A 524 33.23 -25.73 -24.23
C GLN A 524 32.08 -26.75 -24.12
N THR A 525 32.42 -28.04 -24.02
CA THR A 525 31.51 -29.16 -23.75
C THR A 525 31.88 -29.85 -22.44
N SER A 526 30.92 -30.03 -21.53
CA SER A 526 31.07 -30.74 -20.26
C SER A 526 30.01 -31.82 -20.10
N ASN A 527 30.43 -33.05 -19.82
CA ASN A 527 29.53 -34.18 -19.56
C ASN A 527 29.32 -34.34 -18.04
N ILE A 528 28.06 -34.34 -17.60
CA ILE A 528 27.66 -34.43 -16.19
C ILE A 528 26.54 -35.46 -16.00
N GLN A 529 26.53 -36.15 -14.85
CA GLN A 529 25.36 -36.91 -14.40
C GLN A 529 24.47 -36.01 -13.55
N VAL A 530 23.19 -35.89 -13.90
CA VAL A 530 22.19 -35.13 -13.15
C VAL A 530 21.11 -36.12 -12.68
N ARG A 531 21.05 -36.36 -11.37
CA ARG A 531 20.13 -37.34 -10.80
C ARG A 531 18.68 -36.86 -10.79
N TYR A 532 17.74 -37.79 -10.61
CA TYR A 532 16.34 -37.44 -10.37
C TYR A 532 16.19 -36.50 -9.16
N ASN A 533 15.51 -35.36 -9.37
CA ASN A 533 15.33 -34.27 -8.39
C ASN A 533 16.65 -33.62 -7.89
N GLU A 534 17.77 -33.78 -8.61
CA GLU A 534 18.99 -33.00 -8.40
C GLU A 534 19.18 -31.96 -9.52
N GLN A 535 19.95 -30.92 -9.22
CA GLN A 535 20.47 -29.96 -10.19
C GLN A 535 22.00 -29.88 -10.14
N ARG A 536 22.64 -29.60 -11.28
CA ARG A 536 24.10 -29.57 -11.45
C ARG A 536 24.52 -28.33 -12.22
N THR A 537 25.49 -27.60 -11.70
CA THR A 537 26.03 -26.38 -12.32
C THR A 537 27.32 -26.67 -13.08
N VAL A 538 27.37 -26.26 -14.35
CA VAL A 538 28.60 -26.13 -15.14
C VAL A 538 29.00 -24.66 -15.18
N TYR A 539 30.29 -24.39 -15.09
CA TYR A 539 30.84 -23.03 -15.19
C TYR A 539 31.52 -22.88 -16.54
N PHE A 540 31.36 -21.71 -17.17
CA PHE A 540 32.07 -21.32 -18.38
C PHE A 540 32.77 -19.98 -18.13
N SER A 541 34.11 -19.96 -18.23
CA SER A 541 34.89 -18.72 -18.15
C SER A 541 35.02 -18.09 -19.55
N LEU A 542 34.58 -16.84 -19.69
CA LEU A 542 34.49 -16.11 -20.96
C LEU A 542 35.17 -14.74 -20.87
N SER A 543 35.65 -14.25 -22.01
CA SER A 543 35.99 -12.85 -22.20
C SER A 543 35.35 -12.27 -23.46
N ALA A 544 34.97 -10.99 -23.41
CA ALA A 544 34.21 -10.33 -24.46
C ALA A 544 35.08 -9.36 -25.27
N LEU A 545 35.21 -9.59 -26.58
CA LEU A 545 36.15 -8.88 -27.45
C LEU A 545 35.59 -7.57 -28.03
N ILE A 546 34.27 -7.47 -28.25
CA ILE A 546 33.63 -6.28 -28.84
C ILE A 546 32.58 -5.67 -27.92
N VAL A 547 32.36 -4.37 -28.04
CA VAL A 547 31.36 -3.62 -27.26
C VAL A 547 30.00 -3.66 -27.94
N GLY A 548 28.97 -4.13 -27.22
CA GLY A 548 27.60 -4.28 -27.74
C GLY A 548 26.78 -5.26 -26.91
N SER A 549 25.60 -5.65 -27.41
CA SER A 549 24.89 -6.83 -26.91
C SER A 549 25.45 -8.07 -27.60
N LEU A 550 25.87 -9.07 -26.84
CA LEU A 550 26.32 -10.37 -27.35
C LEU A 550 25.42 -11.48 -26.83
N ASP A 551 25.04 -12.42 -27.70
CA ASP A 551 24.26 -13.60 -27.35
C ASP A 551 25.15 -14.69 -26.72
N ILE A 552 24.79 -15.12 -25.51
CA ILE A 552 25.27 -16.33 -24.85
C ILE A 552 24.23 -17.42 -25.11
N GLU A 553 24.61 -18.49 -25.81
CA GLU A 553 23.76 -19.66 -26.07
C GLU A 553 24.37 -20.91 -25.47
N VAL A 554 23.67 -21.52 -24.50
CA VAL A 554 24.06 -22.78 -23.87
C VAL A 554 22.97 -23.81 -24.15
N SER A 555 23.36 -25.02 -24.55
CA SER A 555 22.45 -26.16 -24.71
C SER A 555 22.86 -27.34 -23.84
N ALA A 556 21.87 -27.91 -23.14
CA ALA A 556 21.99 -29.13 -22.34
C ALA A 556 21.27 -30.26 -23.07
N ARG A 557 21.98 -31.33 -23.42
CA ARG A 557 21.45 -32.45 -24.22
C ARG A 557 21.68 -33.78 -23.50
N SER A 558 20.62 -34.58 -23.41
CA SER A 558 20.65 -35.98 -22.98
C SER A 558 20.02 -36.87 -24.06
N ASN A 559 19.97 -38.18 -23.81
CA ASN A 559 19.25 -39.14 -24.65
C ASN A 559 17.71 -39.05 -24.57
N MET A 560 17.16 -38.41 -23.52
CA MET A 560 15.71 -38.34 -23.26
C MET A 560 15.12 -36.93 -23.40
N ALA A 561 15.92 -35.90 -23.15
CA ALA A 561 15.52 -34.51 -23.20
C ALA A 561 16.68 -33.59 -23.61
N ALA A 562 16.36 -32.47 -24.26
CA ALA A 562 17.29 -31.41 -24.57
C ALA A 562 16.63 -30.06 -24.34
N ASP A 563 17.41 -29.08 -23.90
CA ASP A 563 16.97 -27.70 -23.68
C ASP A 563 18.10 -26.75 -24.09
N ALA A 564 17.74 -25.56 -24.57
CA ALA A 564 18.71 -24.56 -25.03
C ALA A 564 18.21 -23.15 -24.71
N ILE A 565 19.10 -22.32 -24.17
CA ILE A 565 18.77 -21.00 -23.65
C ILE A 565 19.72 -19.95 -24.24
N VAL A 566 19.12 -18.91 -24.84
CA VAL A 566 19.81 -17.72 -25.35
C VAL A 566 19.60 -16.56 -24.39
N ARG A 567 20.66 -15.86 -24.03
CA ARG A 567 20.64 -14.69 -23.14
C ARG A 567 21.63 -13.63 -23.61
N GLN A 568 21.18 -12.37 -23.67
CA GLN A 568 22.05 -11.26 -24.04
C GLN A 568 22.82 -10.71 -22.84
N ILE A 569 24.12 -10.48 -23.05
CA ILE A 569 25.01 -9.76 -22.15
C ILE A 569 25.43 -8.43 -22.78
N LEU A 570 25.38 -7.35 -22.00
CA LEU A 570 25.82 -6.03 -22.45
C LEU A 570 27.30 -5.83 -22.14
N VAL A 571 28.13 -5.81 -23.17
CA VAL A 571 29.54 -5.44 -23.10
C VAL A 571 29.68 -3.91 -23.18
N LYS A 572 30.58 -3.35 -22.38
CA LYS A 572 30.90 -1.91 -22.31
C LYS A 572 32.37 -1.65 -22.63
N TYR A 573 32.68 -0.44 -23.07
CA TYR A 573 34.07 0.05 -23.07
C TYR A 573 34.61 0.09 -21.63
N GLU A 574 35.91 -0.13 -21.54
CA GLU A 574 36.74 0.12 -20.37
C GLU A 574 36.82 1.61 -19.99
N GLY A 575 37.23 1.89 -18.75
CA GLY A 575 37.33 3.26 -18.21
C GLY A 575 35.98 3.91 -17.85
N ALA A 576 35.96 5.24 -17.84
CA ALA A 576 34.78 6.04 -17.50
C ALA A 576 34.31 6.87 -18.72
N PRO A 577 33.02 6.83 -19.09
CA PRO A 577 32.51 7.55 -20.26
C PRO A 577 32.41 9.06 -19.99
N VAL A 578 33.35 9.83 -20.55
CA VAL A 578 33.32 11.30 -20.53
C VAL A 578 32.53 11.81 -21.72
N VAL A 579 31.49 12.62 -21.47
CA VAL A 579 30.67 13.27 -22.49
C VAL A 579 30.73 14.78 -22.30
N TYR A 580 31.18 15.51 -23.31
CA TYR A 580 31.15 16.97 -23.34
C TYR A 580 30.25 17.47 -24.48
N ASN A 581 29.70 18.67 -24.32
CA ASN A 581 28.87 19.34 -25.32
C ASN A 581 29.53 20.67 -25.73
N ASN A 582 29.41 21.06 -27.00
CA ASN A 582 29.82 22.38 -27.45
C ASN A 582 28.68 23.05 -28.23
N PRO A 583 27.73 23.69 -27.53
CA PRO A 583 26.58 24.32 -28.16
C PRO A 583 27.00 25.59 -28.94
N ILE A 584 26.42 25.76 -30.12
CA ILE A 584 26.62 26.91 -31.00
C ILE A 584 25.25 27.52 -31.27
N LEU A 585 25.08 28.80 -30.92
CA LEU A 585 23.91 29.58 -31.32
C LEU A 585 24.13 30.09 -32.75
N ILE A 586 23.20 29.78 -33.65
CA ILE A 586 23.14 30.32 -35.01
C ILE A 586 22.13 31.46 -35.01
N SER A 587 22.56 32.64 -35.42
CA SER A 587 21.72 33.85 -35.47
C SER A 587 21.98 34.58 -36.78
N LEU A 588 21.20 34.28 -37.81
CA LEU A 588 21.23 35.01 -39.07
C LEU A 588 20.55 36.36 -38.86
N SER A 589 21.32 37.44 -38.94
CA SER A 589 20.77 38.81 -39.04
C SER A 589 20.26 39.06 -40.46
N ASN A 590 19.36 40.04 -40.65
CA ASN A 590 18.61 40.23 -41.91
C ASN A 590 19.46 40.37 -43.20
N ASN A 591 20.77 40.61 -43.09
CA ASN A 591 21.69 40.75 -44.22
C ASN A 591 22.69 39.57 -44.38
N GLN A 592 22.53 38.47 -43.63
CA GLN A 592 23.40 37.29 -43.71
C GLN A 592 22.61 36.02 -44.03
N SER A 593 22.87 35.42 -45.20
CA SER A 593 22.22 34.18 -45.66
C SER A 593 22.97 32.91 -45.24
N THR A 594 24.21 33.01 -44.75
CA THR A 594 25.09 31.89 -44.42
C THR A 594 25.82 32.13 -43.10
N PHE A 595 25.92 31.10 -42.27
CA PHE A 595 26.68 31.09 -41.03
C PHE A 595 27.72 29.97 -41.08
N GLU A 596 28.99 30.29 -40.84
CA GLU A 596 30.09 29.33 -40.77
C GLU A 596 30.82 29.50 -39.43
N LYS A 597 31.14 28.38 -38.76
CA LYS A 597 31.94 28.41 -37.52
C LYS A 597 32.76 27.13 -37.35
N ASN A 598 34.04 27.23 -37.66
CA ASN A 598 35.00 26.16 -37.43
C ASN A 598 35.16 25.87 -35.91
N THR A 599 35.15 24.59 -35.55
CA THR A 599 35.16 24.11 -34.16
C THR A 599 36.11 22.93 -34.03
N ALA A 600 37.19 23.09 -33.28
CA ALA A 600 38.12 22.02 -32.97
C ALA A 600 37.61 21.17 -31.79
N PHE A 601 37.78 19.85 -31.90
CA PHE A 601 37.52 18.89 -30.83
C PHE A 601 38.84 18.27 -30.39
N THR A 602 39.22 18.44 -29.13
CA THR A 602 40.35 17.68 -28.56
C THR A 602 39.85 16.34 -28.03
N LEU A 603 40.75 15.36 -28.01
CA LEU A 603 40.53 14.04 -27.40
C LEU A 603 41.62 13.85 -26.32
N PRO A 604 41.34 13.08 -25.25
CA PRO A 604 42.36 12.76 -24.25
C PRO A 604 43.37 11.74 -24.79
N ASP A 605 44.63 11.83 -24.36
CA ASP A 605 45.65 10.81 -24.67
C ASP A 605 45.31 9.43 -24.05
N SER A 606 44.46 9.43 -23.01
CA SER A 606 43.87 8.24 -22.39
C SER A 606 42.56 7.77 -23.05
N LEU A 607 42.26 8.21 -24.28
CA LEU A 607 41.09 7.77 -25.03
C LEU A 607 41.13 6.25 -25.30
N VAL A 608 40.07 5.57 -24.88
CA VAL A 608 39.86 4.15 -25.19
C VAL A 608 39.57 3.99 -26.70
N PRO A 609 40.32 3.14 -27.44
CA PRO A 609 40.10 2.95 -28.87
C PRO A 609 38.66 2.56 -29.20
N GLU A 610 38.14 3.22 -30.24
CA GLU A 610 36.77 3.09 -30.78
C GLU A 610 35.64 3.59 -29.85
N SER A 611 35.96 4.17 -28.69
CA SER A 611 34.95 4.76 -27.79
C SER A 611 34.44 6.13 -28.26
N GLN A 612 35.17 6.82 -29.13
CA GLN A 612 34.85 8.16 -29.61
C GLN A 612 33.59 8.19 -30.48
N ARG A 613 32.60 9.01 -30.11
CA ARG A 613 31.33 9.15 -30.83
C ARG A 613 30.89 10.61 -30.83
N ILE A 614 30.95 11.26 -31.99
CA ILE A 614 30.43 12.63 -32.19
C ILE A 614 28.95 12.54 -32.58
N ARG A 615 28.12 13.45 -32.05
CA ARG A 615 26.72 13.63 -32.44
C ARG A 615 26.46 15.10 -32.68
N VAL A 616 26.00 15.45 -33.88
CA VAL A 616 25.56 16.80 -34.24
C VAL A 616 24.03 16.83 -34.21
N LYS A 617 23.45 17.87 -33.60
CA LYS A 617 22.00 18.09 -33.50
C LYS A 617 21.72 19.56 -33.77
N VAL A 618 20.88 19.84 -34.76
CA VAL A 618 20.49 21.20 -35.16
C VAL A 618 18.99 21.36 -34.89
N THR A 619 18.59 22.48 -34.29
CA THR A 619 17.18 22.77 -33.95
C THR A 619 16.86 24.24 -34.15
N SER A 620 15.66 24.54 -34.62
CA SER A 620 15.17 25.88 -34.95
C SER A 620 14.71 26.74 -33.76
N ASP A 621 14.91 26.26 -32.53
CA ASP A 621 14.56 26.94 -31.28
C ASP A 621 15.70 26.79 -30.26
N LEU A 622 15.85 27.82 -29.40
CA LEU A 622 16.76 27.90 -28.25
C LEU A 622 16.52 26.75 -27.24
N ILE A 623 15.28 26.28 -27.14
CA ILE A 623 14.91 25.13 -26.29
C ILE A 623 14.70 23.85 -27.12
N GLY A 624 14.45 23.91 -28.43
CA GLY A 624 14.26 22.76 -29.33
C GLY A 624 15.28 21.61 -29.19
N SER A 625 16.55 21.93 -28.95
CA SER A 625 17.62 20.93 -28.71
C SER A 625 17.40 20.16 -27.41
N THR A 626 16.86 20.81 -26.38
CA THR A 626 16.33 20.22 -25.16
C THR A 626 15.05 19.42 -25.49
N VAL A 627 14.07 19.97 -26.22
CA VAL A 627 12.75 19.34 -26.52
C VAL A 627 12.86 17.90 -26.98
N GLN A 628 13.57 17.64 -28.08
CA GLN A 628 13.73 16.28 -28.62
C GLN A 628 14.51 15.34 -27.69
N SER A 629 15.21 15.88 -26.67
CA SER A 629 15.85 15.10 -25.61
C SER A 629 15.02 15.03 -24.32
N LEU A 630 13.94 15.80 -24.16
CA LEU A 630 13.11 15.81 -22.95
C LEU A 630 12.52 14.42 -22.67
N THR A 631 12.14 13.67 -23.70
CA THR A 631 11.67 12.28 -23.56
C THR A 631 12.71 11.33 -22.95
N SER A 632 14.00 11.71 -22.92
CA SER A 632 15.09 11.03 -22.21
C SER A 632 15.43 11.61 -20.83
N LEU A 633 15.01 12.86 -20.54
CA LEU A 633 15.03 13.45 -19.20
C LEU A 633 13.79 13.07 -18.37
N LEU A 634 12.69 12.66 -19.02
CA LEU A 634 11.53 12.04 -18.40
C LEU A 634 11.94 10.73 -17.71
N THR A 635 12.19 10.82 -16.40
CA THR A 635 12.72 9.73 -15.58
C THR A 635 11.74 9.35 -14.47
N LEU A 636 11.76 8.07 -14.09
CA LEU A 636 10.95 7.57 -12.97
C LEU A 636 11.51 8.08 -11.63
N PRO A 637 10.71 8.77 -10.80
CA PRO A 637 11.14 9.24 -9.47
C PRO A 637 11.60 8.09 -8.58
N THR A 638 12.91 8.08 -8.28
CA THR A 638 13.62 6.93 -7.71
C THR A 638 14.78 7.37 -6.84
N GLY A 639 15.02 6.66 -5.73
CA GLY A 639 16.05 6.99 -4.74
C GLY A 639 15.45 7.20 -3.35
N CYS A 640 16.08 8.07 -2.55
CA CYS A 640 15.52 8.65 -1.33
C CYS A 640 14.54 9.81 -1.64
N GLY A 641 13.86 10.38 -0.65
CA GLY A 641 12.86 11.44 -0.84
C GLY A 641 13.39 12.73 -1.49
N GLU A 642 14.71 12.96 -1.41
CA GLU A 642 15.40 14.07 -2.05
C GLU A 642 15.62 13.77 -3.55
N GLN A 643 16.27 12.64 -3.85
CA GLN A 643 16.53 12.14 -5.22
C GLN A 643 15.25 11.82 -6.02
N SER A 644 14.19 11.42 -5.33
CA SER A 644 12.85 11.18 -5.88
C SER A 644 12.26 12.50 -6.39
N LEU A 645 12.23 13.53 -5.55
CA LEU A 645 11.69 14.85 -5.88
C LEU A 645 12.49 15.54 -6.99
N VAL A 646 13.81 15.44 -6.93
CA VAL A 646 14.76 15.90 -7.96
C VAL A 646 14.46 15.34 -9.37
N LYS A 647 13.85 14.15 -9.47
CA LYS A 647 13.42 13.55 -10.76
C LYS A 647 11.95 13.84 -11.08
N PHE A 648 11.13 14.13 -10.08
CA PHE A 648 9.71 14.46 -10.22
C PHE A 648 9.51 15.87 -10.79
N THR A 649 10.18 16.87 -10.23
CA THR A 649 10.00 18.28 -10.57
C THR A 649 10.32 18.59 -12.05
N PRO A 650 11.40 18.06 -12.67
CA PRO A 650 11.64 18.18 -14.11
C PRO A 650 10.48 17.67 -14.97
N ASN A 651 9.81 16.57 -14.62
CA ASN A 651 8.68 16.02 -15.39
C ASN A 651 7.52 17.04 -15.48
N ILE A 652 7.31 17.86 -14.43
CA ILE A 652 6.30 18.93 -14.41
C ILE A 652 6.69 20.05 -15.38
N HIS A 653 7.90 20.59 -15.25
CA HIS A 653 8.34 21.71 -16.10
C HIS A 653 8.42 21.32 -17.58
N ILE A 654 8.82 20.08 -17.87
CA ILE A 654 8.77 19.47 -19.21
C ILE A 654 7.34 19.47 -19.75
N GLY A 655 6.38 18.97 -18.97
CA GLY A 655 4.96 18.99 -19.34
C GLY A 655 4.43 20.40 -19.58
N ARG A 656 4.80 21.38 -18.73
CA ARG A 656 4.40 22.79 -18.87
C ARG A 656 4.95 23.43 -20.14
N TYR A 657 6.24 23.27 -20.41
CA TYR A 657 6.86 23.80 -21.63
C TYR A 657 6.19 23.19 -22.88
N LEU A 658 6.06 21.86 -22.94
CA LEU A 658 5.46 21.18 -24.10
C LEU A 658 4.00 21.58 -24.34
N LYS A 659 3.25 21.84 -23.26
CA LYS A 659 1.88 22.35 -23.32
C LYS A 659 1.84 23.81 -23.80
N ALA A 660 2.77 24.66 -23.37
CA ALA A 660 2.86 26.05 -23.79
C ALA A 660 3.32 26.22 -25.25
N THR A 661 4.18 25.34 -25.77
CA THR A 661 4.64 25.36 -27.17
C THR A 661 3.75 24.59 -28.14
N ASN A 662 2.63 24.03 -27.68
CA ASN A 662 1.73 23.14 -28.45
C ASN A 662 2.45 21.90 -29.05
N GLN A 663 3.46 21.36 -28.34
CA GLN A 663 4.27 20.21 -28.74
C GLN A 663 3.94 18.92 -27.95
N LEU A 664 2.97 18.98 -27.02
CA LEU A 664 2.58 17.86 -26.17
C LEU A 664 1.64 16.88 -26.90
N SER A 665 2.16 15.74 -27.36
CA SER A 665 1.33 14.65 -27.91
C SER A 665 0.58 13.88 -26.80
N GLU A 666 -0.53 13.22 -27.17
CA GLU A 666 -1.37 12.49 -26.21
C GLU A 666 -0.63 11.33 -25.52
N GLU A 667 0.19 10.58 -26.27
CA GLU A 667 1.04 9.51 -25.73
C GLU A 667 2.05 10.05 -24.70
N LEU A 668 2.70 11.18 -25.03
CA LEU A 668 3.68 11.81 -24.16
C LEU A 668 3.01 12.41 -22.91
N ASN A 669 1.79 12.94 -23.04
CA ASN A 669 0.96 13.40 -21.93
C ASN A 669 0.59 12.23 -20.99
N LYS A 670 0.13 11.09 -21.53
CA LYS A 670 -0.15 9.86 -20.75
C LYS A 670 1.11 9.37 -20.03
N LYS A 671 2.27 9.38 -20.68
CA LYS A 671 3.57 9.04 -20.06
C LYS A 671 3.92 9.97 -18.91
N ILE A 672 3.75 11.29 -19.08
CA ILE A 672 4.01 12.29 -18.03
C ILE A 672 3.05 12.11 -16.85
N ILE A 673 1.75 11.94 -17.11
CA ILE A 673 0.72 11.70 -16.07
C ILE A 673 1.07 10.47 -15.23
N ASN A 674 1.49 9.35 -15.85
CA ASN A 674 1.89 8.15 -15.13
C ASN A 674 3.15 8.39 -14.27
N LEU A 675 4.19 9.00 -14.82
CA LEU A 675 5.43 9.34 -14.08
C LEU A 675 5.18 10.30 -12.91
N LEU A 676 4.22 11.22 -13.04
CA LEU A 676 3.81 12.12 -11.97
C LEU A 676 2.95 11.40 -10.91
N ASN A 677 2.02 10.52 -11.30
CA ASN A 677 1.24 9.73 -10.35
C ASN A 677 2.14 8.80 -9.51
N ASP A 678 3.04 8.05 -10.17
CA ASP A 678 4.05 7.22 -9.50
C ASP A 678 4.95 8.05 -8.57
N GLY A 679 5.41 9.21 -9.06
CA GLY A 679 6.25 10.13 -8.29
C GLY A 679 5.57 10.72 -7.07
N TYR A 680 4.30 11.13 -7.19
CA TYR A 680 3.49 11.64 -6.09
C TYR A 680 3.30 10.57 -5.01
N GLN A 681 2.84 9.37 -5.39
CA GLN A 681 2.66 8.25 -4.47
C GLN A 681 3.99 7.81 -3.83
N ARG A 682 5.09 7.80 -4.59
CA ARG A 682 6.42 7.54 -4.05
C ARG A 682 6.85 8.61 -3.06
N GLN A 683 6.63 9.89 -3.36
CA GLN A 683 7.04 10.99 -2.49
C GLN A 683 6.25 11.01 -1.17
N LEU A 684 4.98 10.60 -1.17
CA LEU A 684 4.19 10.42 0.06
C LEU A 684 4.80 9.39 1.03
N THR A 685 5.59 8.41 0.56
CA THR A 685 6.30 7.47 1.46
C THR A 685 7.39 8.13 2.32
N TYR A 686 7.79 9.35 1.98
CA TYR A 686 8.74 10.18 2.75
C TYR A 686 8.06 11.25 3.61
N LYS A 687 6.71 11.28 3.63
CA LYS A 687 5.94 12.11 4.54
C LYS A 687 6.06 11.58 5.97
N ARG A 688 6.23 12.48 6.93
CA ARG A 688 6.40 12.17 8.36
C ARG A 688 5.14 12.44 9.18
N TYR A 689 5.14 11.94 10.41
CA TYR A 689 4.05 12.19 11.37
C TYR A 689 3.86 13.68 11.71
N ASP A 690 4.93 14.50 11.66
CA ASP A 690 4.86 15.97 11.77
C ASP A 690 4.36 16.66 10.48
N ASN A 691 3.85 15.91 9.50
CA ASN A 691 3.37 16.31 8.18
C ASN A 691 4.39 16.92 7.20
N GLY A 692 5.64 17.11 7.63
CA GLY A 692 6.75 17.46 6.74
C GLY A 692 7.35 16.27 6.00
N PHE A 693 8.42 16.54 5.26
CA PHE A 693 9.15 15.57 4.45
C PHE A 693 10.65 15.58 4.82
N SER A 694 11.32 14.44 4.67
CA SER A 694 12.78 14.29 4.80
C SER A 694 13.31 13.20 3.87
N ALA A 695 14.63 13.08 3.70
CA ALA A 695 15.22 12.13 2.76
C ALA A 695 14.83 10.66 3.03
N PHE A 696 14.63 10.28 4.30
CA PHE A 696 14.22 8.93 4.72
C PHE A 696 12.91 8.91 5.53
N GLY A 697 12.12 9.98 5.48
CA GLY A 697 10.84 10.09 6.18
C GLY A 697 10.96 9.85 7.70
N ASN A 698 10.20 8.89 8.22
CA ASN A 698 10.14 8.60 9.67
C ASN A 698 11.42 7.93 10.23
N TYR A 699 12.42 7.59 9.40
CA TYR A 699 13.74 7.17 9.87
C TYR A 699 14.65 8.34 10.30
N ASP A 700 14.42 9.55 9.77
CA ASP A 700 15.15 10.75 10.19
C ASP A 700 14.67 11.23 11.57
N LEU A 701 15.46 12.09 12.23
CA LEU A 701 15.03 12.72 13.49
C LEU A 701 13.98 13.83 13.27
N SER A 702 14.11 14.62 12.21
CA SER A 702 13.26 15.79 11.92
C SER A 702 13.00 15.95 10.41
N SER A 703 11.85 16.52 10.05
CA SER A 703 11.57 16.99 8.68
C SER A 703 12.56 18.06 8.25
N SER A 704 12.97 18.07 6.97
CA SER A 704 13.74 19.18 6.38
C SER A 704 12.80 20.32 5.99
N THR A 705 13.14 21.54 6.40
CA THR A 705 12.45 22.78 6.01
C THR A 705 12.56 23.01 4.51
N TRP A 706 13.78 22.87 3.95
CA TRP A 706 14.03 23.04 2.52
C TRP A 706 13.28 21.99 1.68
N LEU A 707 13.39 20.70 2.02
CA LEU A 707 12.72 19.64 1.26
C LEU A 707 11.19 19.75 1.38
N THR A 708 10.67 20.12 2.55
CA THR A 708 9.22 20.34 2.73
C THR A 708 8.72 21.51 1.87
N ALA A 709 9.49 22.60 1.76
CA ALA A 709 9.17 23.72 0.87
C ALA A 709 9.23 23.35 -0.63
N LEU A 710 10.24 22.55 -1.04
CA LEU A 710 10.34 22.05 -2.42
C LEU A 710 9.21 21.07 -2.76
N VAL A 711 8.77 20.23 -1.81
CA VAL A 711 7.58 19.36 -1.98
C VAL A 711 6.31 20.21 -2.11
N VAL A 712 6.07 21.17 -1.21
CA VAL A 712 4.90 22.07 -1.27
C VAL A 712 4.82 22.76 -2.64
N THR A 713 5.93 23.30 -3.12
CA THR A 713 6.02 23.94 -4.45
C THR A 713 5.73 22.93 -5.57
N SER A 714 6.47 21.83 -5.63
CA SER A 714 6.34 20.84 -6.72
C SER A 714 4.96 20.16 -6.75
N PHE A 715 4.34 19.94 -5.59
CA PHE A 715 2.99 19.37 -5.50
C PHE A 715 1.91 20.36 -5.94
N ALA A 716 2.03 21.64 -5.58
CA ALA A 716 1.16 22.70 -6.10
C ALA A 716 1.29 22.83 -7.62
N GLU A 717 2.51 22.67 -8.16
CA GLU A 717 2.73 22.75 -9.60
C GLU A 717 2.21 21.54 -10.38
N ALA A 718 2.25 20.34 -9.78
CA ALA A 718 1.79 19.08 -10.38
C ALA A 718 0.26 19.01 -10.56
N GLN A 719 -0.51 19.82 -9.82
CA GLN A 719 -1.98 19.94 -9.99
C GLN A 719 -2.41 20.39 -11.40
N ALA A 720 -1.48 20.91 -12.22
CA ALA A 720 -1.73 21.20 -13.63
C ALA A 720 -1.81 19.96 -14.56
N PHE A 721 -1.51 18.76 -14.04
CA PHE A 721 -1.49 17.49 -14.79
C PHE A 721 -2.13 16.29 -14.05
N ILE A 722 -2.01 16.23 -12.72
CA ILE A 722 -2.48 15.10 -11.90
C ILE A 722 -3.30 15.56 -10.70
N PHE A 723 -4.12 14.67 -10.15
CA PHE A 723 -4.78 14.93 -8.87
C PHE A 723 -3.77 14.86 -7.72
N VAL A 724 -3.72 15.94 -6.92
CA VAL A 724 -2.90 16.04 -5.70
C VAL A 724 -3.78 16.56 -4.59
N ASP A 725 -3.86 15.84 -3.47
CA ASP A 725 -4.65 16.24 -2.30
C ASP A 725 -4.16 17.57 -1.71
N LYS A 726 -5.04 18.60 -1.72
CA LYS A 726 -4.80 19.91 -1.09
C LYS A 726 -4.42 19.77 0.39
N GLU A 727 -4.99 18.82 1.13
CA GLU A 727 -4.68 18.63 2.55
C GLU A 727 -3.22 18.19 2.79
N VAL A 728 -2.58 17.48 1.86
CA VAL A 728 -1.15 17.14 1.97
C VAL A 728 -0.29 18.40 1.90
N ILE A 729 -0.56 19.26 0.91
CA ILE A 729 0.18 20.51 0.71
C ILE A 729 -0.03 21.44 1.92
N LEU A 730 -1.29 21.69 2.29
CA LEU A 730 -1.61 22.61 3.38
C LEU A 730 -1.07 22.13 4.74
N LYS A 731 -1.11 20.83 5.05
CA LYS A 731 -0.53 20.30 6.30
C LYS A 731 1.00 20.41 6.33
N ALA A 732 1.67 20.27 5.19
CA ALA A 732 3.11 20.51 5.08
C ALA A 732 3.46 21.99 5.26
N SER A 733 2.68 22.90 4.67
CA SER A 733 2.85 24.35 4.86
C SER A 733 2.61 24.79 6.31
N MET A 734 1.66 24.18 7.03
CA MET A 734 1.45 24.46 8.46
C MET A 734 2.66 24.07 9.33
N LEU A 735 3.42 23.02 8.97
CA LEU A 735 4.70 22.72 9.64
C LEU A 735 5.73 23.82 9.40
N LEU A 736 5.80 24.37 8.18
CA LEU A 736 6.71 25.49 7.87
C LEU A 736 6.33 26.72 8.70
N ILE A 737 5.05 27.11 8.76
CA ILE A 737 4.56 28.23 9.59
C ILE A 737 4.96 28.03 11.07
N ASN A 738 4.77 26.84 11.62
CA ASN A 738 5.13 26.50 13.01
C ASN A 738 6.65 26.51 13.28
N ARG A 739 7.49 26.71 12.25
CA ARG A 739 8.96 26.83 12.31
C ARG A 739 9.48 28.21 11.90
N GLN A 740 8.59 29.20 11.71
CA GLN A 740 8.98 30.58 11.45
C GLN A 740 9.48 31.25 12.75
N ASN A 741 10.60 31.96 12.66
CA ASN A 741 11.14 32.75 13.78
C ASN A 741 10.33 34.04 13.98
N LEU A 742 10.42 34.67 15.15
CA LEU A 742 9.71 35.92 15.48
C LEU A 742 10.08 37.10 14.57
N ASP A 743 11.27 37.08 13.94
CA ASP A 743 11.70 38.09 12.97
C ASP A 743 11.19 37.82 11.54
N GLY A 744 10.52 36.69 11.31
CA GLY A 744 10.03 36.23 10.01
C GLY A 744 10.93 35.24 9.26
N SER A 745 12.14 34.97 9.75
CA SER A 745 13.12 34.07 9.09
C SER A 745 12.82 32.58 9.29
N PHE A 746 13.47 31.70 8.51
CA PHE A 746 13.36 30.25 8.63
C PHE A 746 14.72 29.56 8.80
N ASN A 747 14.73 28.50 9.61
CA ASN A 747 15.90 27.65 9.85
C ASN A 747 15.71 26.24 9.25
N GLU A 748 16.81 25.58 8.90
CA GLU A 748 16.81 24.14 8.56
C GLU A 748 17.02 23.29 9.83
N PHE A 749 16.19 22.26 9.98
CA PHE A 749 16.15 21.34 11.12
C PHE A 749 16.32 19.86 10.72
N GLY A 750 16.19 19.54 9.42
CA GLY A 750 16.38 18.19 8.89
C GLY A 750 17.72 18.02 8.19
N LYS A 751 18.10 16.78 7.92
CA LYS A 751 19.30 16.46 7.14
C LYS A 751 18.95 16.43 5.65
N VAL A 752 19.65 17.25 4.86
CA VAL A 752 19.69 17.17 3.40
C VAL A 752 21.04 16.54 3.00
N LEU A 753 21.05 15.72 1.95
CA LEU A 753 22.18 14.84 1.64
C LEU A 753 23.12 15.43 0.58
N ASP A 754 22.57 16.02 -0.48
CA ASP A 754 23.31 16.73 -1.51
C ASP A 754 23.21 18.25 -1.33
N ARG A 755 24.31 18.87 -0.87
CA ARG A 755 24.38 20.32 -0.70
C ARG A 755 24.34 21.08 -2.03
N ASN A 756 24.63 20.43 -3.15
CA ASN A 756 24.57 21.04 -4.49
C ASN A 756 23.14 21.26 -4.99
N THR A 757 22.12 20.76 -4.28
CA THR A 757 20.69 20.99 -4.59
C THR A 757 20.04 22.05 -3.71
N GLN A 758 20.72 22.57 -2.68
CA GLN A 758 20.13 23.55 -1.76
C GLN A 758 20.49 25.01 -2.09
N GLY A 759 21.69 25.24 -2.64
CA GLY A 759 22.30 26.57 -2.74
C GLY A 759 22.87 27.05 -1.40
N THR A 760 22.05 27.13 -0.34
CA THR A 760 22.52 27.37 1.04
C THR A 760 21.79 26.47 2.06
N THR A 761 22.41 26.28 3.24
CA THR A 761 21.81 25.54 4.36
C THR A 761 21.04 26.42 5.36
N ALA A 762 21.16 27.75 5.24
CA ALA A 762 20.57 28.75 6.15
C ALA A 762 20.60 30.15 5.49
N GLY A 763 20.03 31.15 6.16
CA GLY A 763 20.12 32.56 5.76
C GLY A 763 19.03 33.04 4.80
N PRO A 764 19.21 34.21 4.15
CA PRO A 764 18.15 34.88 3.39
C PRO A 764 17.60 34.02 2.25
N ALA A 765 18.46 33.28 1.53
CA ALA A 765 18.04 32.37 0.46
C ALA A 765 17.03 31.30 0.94
N LEU A 766 17.18 30.74 2.15
CA LEU A 766 16.24 29.76 2.69
C LEU A 766 14.89 30.43 3.05
N THR A 767 14.92 31.63 3.65
CA THR A 767 13.71 32.41 3.93
C THR A 767 12.96 32.77 2.65
N ALA A 768 13.66 33.19 1.60
CA ALA A 768 13.11 33.46 0.27
C ALA A 768 12.53 32.21 -0.40
N PHE A 769 13.21 31.06 -0.29
CA PHE A 769 12.73 29.79 -0.82
C PHE A 769 11.45 29.29 -0.11
N VAL A 770 11.38 29.41 1.21
CA VAL A 770 10.17 29.08 1.99
C VAL A 770 9.04 30.07 1.69
N LEU A 771 9.32 31.36 1.51
CA LEU A 771 8.33 32.36 1.10
C LEU A 771 7.64 31.98 -0.22
N MET A 772 8.39 31.57 -1.25
CA MET A 772 7.81 31.12 -2.53
C MET A 772 6.88 29.90 -2.34
N ALA A 773 7.28 28.92 -1.54
CA ALA A 773 6.44 27.76 -1.23
C ALA A 773 5.16 28.13 -0.46
N LEU A 774 5.23 29.09 0.47
CA LEU A 774 4.07 29.57 1.22
C LEU A 774 3.13 30.43 0.36
N LEU A 775 3.64 31.19 -0.62
CA LEU A 775 2.83 31.90 -1.61
C LEU A 775 2.03 30.90 -2.47
N LYS A 776 2.67 29.83 -2.98
CA LYS A 776 1.98 28.78 -3.75
C LYS A 776 0.97 28.00 -2.90
N ALA A 777 1.25 27.75 -1.63
CA ALA A 777 0.26 27.16 -0.71
C ALA A 777 -0.94 28.07 -0.44
N LYS A 778 -0.73 29.40 -0.40
CA LYS A 778 -1.79 30.41 -0.21
C LYS A 778 -2.74 30.47 -1.41
N GLU A 779 -2.20 30.40 -2.64
CA GLU A 779 -2.98 30.32 -3.89
C GLU A 779 -3.97 29.14 -3.91
N LEU A 780 -3.67 28.05 -3.20
CA LEU A 780 -4.51 26.84 -3.14
C LEU A 780 -5.54 26.84 -2.00
N SER A 781 -5.46 27.79 -1.07
CA SER A 781 -6.33 27.83 0.12
C SER A 781 -7.55 28.74 -0.08
N ASP A 782 -8.74 28.14 -0.06
CA ASP A 782 -9.99 28.85 -0.32
C ASP A 782 -10.44 29.68 0.89
N VAL A 783 -10.84 30.94 0.64
CA VAL A 783 -11.23 31.91 1.69
C VAL A 783 -12.61 31.57 2.28
N GLN A 784 -13.48 30.92 1.52
CA GLN A 784 -14.91 30.74 1.85
C GLN A 784 -15.19 29.76 2.99
N ASP A 785 -14.30 28.79 3.26
CA ASP A 785 -14.46 27.82 4.36
C ASP A 785 -14.19 28.41 5.77
N CYS A 786 -13.67 29.64 5.85
CA CYS A 786 -13.12 30.19 7.09
C CYS A 786 -14.16 30.73 8.10
N LYS A 787 -14.93 29.82 8.70
CA LYS A 787 -15.87 30.11 9.82
C LYS A 787 -15.21 30.67 11.10
N ASN A 788 -13.88 30.69 11.20
CA ASN A 788 -13.16 31.31 12.31
C ASN A 788 -11.81 31.91 11.84
N TYR A 789 -11.70 33.24 11.89
CA TYR A 789 -10.54 34.01 11.41
C TYR A 789 -9.21 33.51 12.00
N ASN A 790 -9.16 33.29 13.31
CA ASN A 790 -7.92 32.97 14.06
C ASN A 790 -7.45 31.51 13.87
N LYS A 791 -8.20 30.66 13.16
CA LYS A 791 -7.80 29.30 12.76
C LYS A 791 -7.84 29.08 11.24
N CYS A 792 -8.16 30.12 10.47
CA CYS A 792 -8.23 30.07 9.01
C CYS A 792 -6.83 29.92 8.41
N ARG A 793 -6.59 28.83 7.67
CA ARG A 793 -5.26 28.56 7.08
C ARG A 793 -4.84 29.64 6.08
N TYR A 794 -5.77 30.23 5.34
CA TYR A 794 -5.49 31.35 4.42
C TYR A 794 -4.91 32.58 5.14
N TYR A 795 -5.45 32.97 6.30
CA TYR A 795 -4.92 34.10 7.09
C TYR A 795 -3.60 33.75 7.79
N LEU A 796 -3.41 32.50 8.22
CA LEU A 796 -2.12 32.05 8.77
C LEU A 796 -1.00 32.05 7.70
N LEU A 797 -1.29 31.56 6.49
CA LEU A 797 -0.41 31.67 5.32
C LEU A 797 -0.17 33.14 4.94
N GLY A 798 -1.20 33.98 4.99
CA GLY A 798 -1.10 35.42 4.75
C GLY A 798 -0.17 36.15 5.73
N ASN A 799 -0.26 35.84 7.02
CA ASN A 799 0.63 36.42 8.04
C ASN A 799 2.06 35.90 7.91
N ALA A 800 2.24 34.59 7.68
CA ALA A 800 3.57 33.99 7.55
C ALA A 800 4.34 34.50 6.31
N THR A 801 3.64 34.62 5.16
CA THR A 801 4.20 35.24 3.94
C THR A 801 4.57 36.70 4.19
N LEU A 802 3.70 37.51 4.79
CA LEU A 802 3.99 38.91 5.12
C LEU A 802 5.20 39.07 6.07
N ASN A 803 5.32 38.21 7.08
CA ASN A 803 6.45 38.24 8.02
C ASN A 803 7.78 37.86 7.32
N ALA A 804 7.76 36.87 6.42
CA ALA A 804 8.93 36.47 5.65
C ALA A 804 9.37 37.56 4.66
N THR A 805 8.40 38.18 3.96
CA THR A 805 8.66 39.33 3.08
C THR A 805 9.32 40.47 3.86
N ARG A 806 8.74 40.87 5.00
CA ARG A 806 9.30 41.92 5.88
C ARG A 806 10.71 41.59 6.41
N ASN A 807 11.02 40.31 6.65
CA ASN A 807 12.36 39.90 7.04
C ASN A 807 13.39 40.20 5.94
N LEU A 808 13.07 39.82 4.71
CA LEU A 808 13.91 40.04 3.53
C LEU A 808 14.03 41.52 3.18
N GLU A 809 12.92 42.27 3.23
CA GLU A 809 12.90 43.73 3.05
C GLU A 809 13.80 44.44 4.07
N ARG A 810 13.72 44.06 5.35
CA ARG A 810 14.58 44.59 6.42
C ARG A 810 16.06 44.26 6.18
N LEU A 811 16.38 43.03 5.76
CA LEU A 811 17.74 42.61 5.47
C LEU A 811 18.32 43.35 4.26
N MET A 812 17.52 43.61 3.23
CA MET A 812 17.90 44.45 2.08
C MET A 812 18.14 45.92 2.49
N LEU A 813 17.26 46.52 3.30
CA LEU A 813 17.41 47.90 3.77
C LEU A 813 18.59 48.09 4.75
N ALA A 814 18.97 47.04 5.47
CA ALA A 814 20.15 47.01 6.33
C ALA A 814 21.43 46.55 5.58
N ASP A 815 21.38 46.50 4.24
CA ASP A 815 22.42 46.02 3.31
C ASP A 815 23.04 44.65 3.66
N SER A 816 22.35 43.85 4.49
CA SER A 816 22.85 42.63 5.13
C SER A 816 22.74 41.38 4.24
N ILE A 817 22.82 41.56 2.92
CA ILE A 817 22.79 40.50 1.91
C ILE A 817 23.96 40.74 0.94
N ASP A 818 25.07 40.08 1.27
CA ASP A 818 26.38 40.24 0.61
C ASP A 818 26.60 39.26 -0.55
N ASP A 819 25.93 38.10 -0.53
CA ASP A 819 26.15 37.04 -1.51
C ASP A 819 25.14 37.10 -2.67
N GLN A 820 25.65 36.94 -3.90
CA GLN A 820 24.86 37.06 -5.13
C GLN A 820 23.74 36.02 -5.25
N PHE A 821 23.84 34.87 -4.58
CA PHE A 821 22.82 33.83 -4.63
C PHE A 821 21.63 34.18 -3.73
N SER A 822 21.86 34.53 -2.46
CA SER A 822 20.82 35.08 -1.60
C SER A 822 20.19 36.31 -2.22
N LEU A 823 20.97 37.20 -2.85
CA LEU A 823 20.44 38.37 -3.54
C LEU A 823 19.53 38.00 -4.72
N ALA A 824 19.90 37.03 -5.56
CA ALA A 824 19.08 36.59 -6.69
C ALA A 824 17.80 35.85 -6.27
N VAL A 825 17.88 34.91 -5.31
CA VAL A 825 16.69 34.20 -4.79
C VAL A 825 15.76 35.19 -4.06
N THR A 826 16.32 36.17 -3.34
CA THR A 826 15.53 37.23 -2.68
C THR A 826 14.89 38.17 -3.70
N SER A 827 15.59 38.55 -4.77
CA SER A 827 15.04 39.37 -5.87
C SER A 827 13.77 38.73 -6.44
N TYR A 828 13.84 37.44 -6.78
CA TYR A 828 12.72 36.70 -7.33
C TYR A 828 11.58 36.52 -6.31
N ALA A 829 11.90 36.12 -5.07
CA ALA A 829 10.88 35.94 -4.04
C ALA A 829 10.16 37.25 -3.65
N LEU A 830 10.84 38.40 -3.68
CA LEU A 830 10.21 39.72 -3.48
C LEU A 830 9.35 40.14 -4.68
N ALA A 831 9.74 39.79 -5.92
CA ALA A 831 8.93 40.03 -7.10
C ALA A 831 7.63 39.20 -7.09
N GLU A 832 7.71 37.89 -6.81
CA GLU A 832 6.54 37.02 -6.63
C GLU A 832 5.65 37.46 -5.45
N ALA A 833 6.24 37.97 -4.37
CA ALA A 833 5.51 38.58 -3.25
C ALA A 833 4.93 39.96 -3.55
N LYS A 834 5.25 40.55 -4.71
CA LYS A 834 4.85 41.91 -5.16
C LYS A 834 5.27 43.02 -4.20
N SER A 835 6.46 42.88 -3.60
CA SER A 835 7.08 43.90 -2.76
C SER A 835 7.48 45.13 -3.57
N GLN A 836 7.34 46.31 -2.98
CA GLN A 836 7.82 47.58 -3.57
C GLN A 836 9.35 47.62 -3.69
N LEU A 837 10.07 46.83 -2.88
CA LEU A 837 11.54 46.76 -2.93
C LEU A 837 12.07 45.78 -3.98
N ALA A 838 11.21 44.98 -4.63
CA ALA A 838 11.62 43.97 -5.61
C ALA A 838 12.49 44.57 -6.74
N GLN A 839 12.09 45.72 -7.29
CA GLN A 839 12.87 46.44 -8.30
C GLN A 839 14.25 46.85 -7.75
N SER A 840 14.31 47.55 -6.61
CA SER A 840 15.58 48.01 -6.03
C SER A 840 16.52 46.88 -5.62
N THR A 841 15.99 45.75 -5.16
CA THR A 841 16.76 44.53 -4.88
C THR A 841 17.33 43.95 -6.17
N PHE A 842 16.57 43.95 -7.25
CA PHE A 842 17.04 43.49 -8.56
C PHE A 842 18.06 44.47 -9.18
N GLU A 843 17.90 45.78 -9.07
CA GLU A 843 18.92 46.75 -9.49
C GLU A 843 20.25 46.53 -8.73
N LYS A 844 20.22 46.18 -7.42
CA LYS A 844 21.44 45.78 -6.69
C LYS A 844 22.07 44.53 -7.33
N LEU A 845 21.28 43.54 -7.76
CA LEU A 845 21.78 42.34 -8.45
C LEU A 845 22.40 42.68 -9.82
N LEU A 846 21.81 43.61 -10.58
CA LEU A 846 22.32 44.04 -11.88
C LEU A 846 23.72 44.67 -11.76
N THR A 847 24.10 45.27 -10.63
CA THR A 847 25.48 45.77 -10.42
C THR A 847 26.57 44.69 -10.46
N PHE A 848 26.20 43.41 -10.29
CA PHE A 848 27.11 42.26 -10.33
C PHE A 848 27.12 41.51 -11.67
N VAL A 849 26.42 42.00 -12.72
CA VAL A 849 26.36 41.33 -14.02
C VAL A 849 27.73 41.29 -14.70
N LYS A 850 28.05 40.15 -15.35
CA LYS A 850 29.22 39.96 -16.19
C LYS A 850 28.80 39.93 -17.65
N GLN A 851 29.39 40.81 -18.46
CA GLN A 851 29.19 40.87 -19.90
C GLN A 851 30.41 40.28 -20.64
N GLU A 852 30.22 39.17 -21.36
CA GLU A 852 31.26 38.53 -22.17
C GLU A 852 30.72 38.21 -23.56
N GLY A 853 31.27 38.81 -24.62
CA GLY A 853 30.95 38.47 -26.01
C GLY A 853 29.48 38.67 -26.41
N GLY A 854 28.75 39.59 -25.77
CA GLY A 854 27.30 39.79 -25.99
C GLY A 854 26.40 38.82 -25.22
N LEU A 855 26.93 38.18 -24.17
CA LEU A 855 26.21 37.32 -23.23
C LEU A 855 26.31 37.92 -21.82
N GLU A 856 25.28 37.70 -21.00
CA GLU A 856 25.18 38.22 -19.63
C GLU A 856 24.95 37.12 -18.60
N PHE A 857 25.69 37.14 -17.51
CA PHE A 857 25.58 36.14 -16.44
C PHE A 857 26.10 36.64 -15.09
N TRP A 858 25.84 35.89 -14.03
CA TRP A 858 26.34 36.15 -12.69
C TRP A 858 27.24 35.00 -12.23
N SER A 859 28.14 35.24 -11.28
CA SER A 859 28.98 34.17 -10.73
C SER A 859 29.39 34.43 -9.29
N ALA A 860 29.17 33.46 -8.40
CA ALA A 860 29.51 33.59 -6.99
C ALA A 860 31.00 33.90 -6.76
N ASN A 861 31.30 34.84 -5.87
CA ASN A 861 32.67 35.12 -5.44
C ASN A 861 33.22 33.92 -4.66
N SER A 862 34.39 33.40 -5.07
CA SER A 862 35.04 32.27 -4.40
C SER A 862 36.56 32.41 -4.40
N THR A 863 37.18 32.15 -3.25
CA THR A 863 38.64 32.06 -3.09
C THR A 863 39.25 30.79 -3.67
N VAL A 864 38.43 29.81 -4.04
CA VAL A 864 38.87 28.57 -4.69
C VAL A 864 39.21 28.86 -6.16
N ASN A 865 40.49 28.78 -6.51
CA ASN A 865 40.93 28.79 -7.92
C ASN A 865 40.27 27.63 -8.67
N ASN A 866 39.85 27.87 -9.93
CA ASN A 866 39.30 26.83 -10.83
C ASN A 866 40.26 25.65 -11.06
N GLU A 867 41.54 25.79 -10.70
CA GLU A 867 42.57 24.75 -10.74
C GLU A 867 42.47 23.74 -9.59
N GLU A 868 42.03 24.19 -8.40
CA GLU A 868 41.97 23.33 -7.20
C GLU A 868 40.83 22.31 -7.25
N LEU A 869 39.69 22.68 -7.85
CA LEU A 869 38.54 21.80 -8.00
C LEU A 869 38.79 20.64 -8.99
N ASN A 870 39.91 20.70 -9.74
CA ASN A 870 40.17 19.84 -10.90
C ASN A 870 41.50 19.06 -10.82
N ARG A 871 42.11 18.90 -9.63
CA ARG A 871 43.41 18.23 -9.42
C ARG A 871 43.52 16.77 -9.92
N PHE A 872 42.44 16.15 -10.39
CA PHE A 872 42.38 14.73 -10.79
C PHE A 872 42.13 14.49 -12.28
N ILE A 873 42.11 15.51 -13.14
CA ILE A 873 41.84 15.36 -14.57
C ILE A 873 42.95 16.01 -15.41
N ASN A 874 43.86 15.19 -15.96
CA ASN A 874 44.97 15.66 -16.80
C ASN A 874 44.55 16.20 -18.17
N TRP A 875 43.31 15.93 -18.60
CA TRP A 875 42.75 16.43 -19.86
C TRP A 875 41.63 17.45 -19.59
N ARG A 876 41.70 18.62 -20.23
CA ARG A 876 40.66 19.65 -20.17
C ARG A 876 39.84 19.65 -21.47
N PRO A 877 38.50 19.62 -21.43
CA PRO A 877 37.68 19.81 -22.63
C PRO A 877 37.88 21.23 -23.20
N PRO A 878 37.67 21.46 -24.51
CA PRO A 878 37.84 22.78 -25.14
C PRO A 878 36.96 23.89 -24.55
N ARG A 879 35.90 23.51 -23.85
CA ARG A 879 35.00 24.41 -23.10
C ARG A 879 34.62 23.73 -21.78
N LEU A 880 34.81 24.43 -20.67
CA LEU A 880 34.25 24.06 -19.38
C LEU A 880 32.81 24.61 -19.27
N GLN A 881 31.91 23.86 -18.64
CA GLN A 881 30.59 24.39 -18.25
C GLN A 881 30.77 25.34 -17.04
N ALA A 882 29.87 26.33 -16.94
CA ALA A 882 29.79 27.17 -15.74
C ALA A 882 29.46 26.34 -14.49
N ARG A 883 29.84 26.84 -13.31
CA ARG A 883 29.59 26.11 -12.05
C ARG A 883 28.08 26.07 -11.78
N PRO A 884 27.56 25.03 -11.10
CA PRO A 884 26.14 24.95 -10.75
C PRO A 884 25.57 26.23 -10.12
N ILE A 885 26.33 26.86 -9.23
CA ILE A 885 25.90 28.09 -8.56
C ILE A 885 25.77 29.30 -9.53
N ASP A 886 26.61 29.38 -10.56
CA ASP A 886 26.56 30.47 -11.56
C ASP A 886 25.34 30.31 -12.49
N ILE A 887 25.03 29.06 -12.82
CA ILE A 887 23.81 28.66 -13.55
C ILE A 887 22.56 29.00 -12.72
N LEU A 888 22.58 28.67 -11.43
CA LEU A 888 21.51 28.98 -10.47
C LEU A 888 21.25 30.49 -10.35
N ILE A 889 22.27 31.30 -10.03
CA ILE A 889 22.12 32.76 -9.86
C ILE A 889 21.54 33.38 -11.14
N THR A 890 22.09 33.02 -12.30
CA THR A 890 21.65 33.52 -13.61
C THR A 890 20.21 33.08 -13.93
N SER A 891 19.79 31.87 -13.50
CA SER A 891 18.42 31.40 -13.69
C SER A 891 17.42 32.16 -12.81
N TYR A 892 17.75 32.46 -11.55
CA TYR A 892 16.91 33.31 -10.69
C TYR A 892 16.86 34.77 -11.19
N ALA A 893 17.93 35.29 -11.79
CA ALA A 893 17.92 36.60 -12.45
C ALA A 893 16.94 36.62 -13.65
N ILE A 894 16.98 35.59 -14.52
CA ILE A 894 16.02 35.43 -15.64
C ILE A 894 14.57 35.33 -15.15
N LEU A 895 14.32 34.57 -14.08
CA LEU A 895 12.99 34.49 -13.46
C LEU A 895 12.54 35.85 -12.89
N THR A 896 13.45 36.64 -12.34
CA THR A 896 13.15 37.99 -11.84
C THR A 896 12.84 38.97 -12.99
N TYR A 897 13.64 38.98 -14.07
CA TYR A 897 13.31 39.74 -15.29
C TYR A 897 11.89 39.39 -15.78
N SER A 898 11.53 38.09 -15.80
CA SER A 898 10.20 37.63 -16.22
C SER A 898 9.09 38.09 -15.27
N SER A 899 9.27 38.00 -13.95
CA SER A 899 8.27 38.43 -12.96
C SER A 899 8.08 39.96 -12.94
N LEU A 900 9.13 40.72 -13.26
CA LEU A 900 9.10 42.18 -13.45
C LEU A 900 8.68 42.63 -14.87
N GLY A 901 8.42 41.70 -15.81
CA GLY A 901 8.00 41.99 -17.18
C GLY A 901 9.10 42.49 -18.13
N ARG A 902 10.37 42.50 -17.70
CA ARG A 902 11.56 42.98 -18.44
C ARG A 902 12.15 41.89 -19.36
N LEU A 903 11.32 41.33 -20.24
CA LEU A 903 11.67 40.12 -21.00
C LEU A 903 12.78 40.33 -22.05
N ASP A 904 12.81 41.48 -22.74
CA ASP A 904 13.82 41.75 -23.78
C ASP A 904 15.24 41.82 -23.20
N GLU A 905 15.37 42.36 -21.98
CA GLU A 905 16.64 42.46 -21.24
C GLU A 905 17.16 41.09 -20.78
N ALA A 906 16.29 40.09 -20.61
CA ALA A 906 16.73 38.74 -20.22
C ALA A 906 17.41 37.97 -21.37
N LEU A 907 17.29 38.44 -22.62
CA LEU A 907 17.69 37.67 -23.80
C LEU A 907 19.20 37.31 -23.86
N PRO A 908 20.16 38.18 -23.48
CA PRO A 908 21.58 37.81 -23.42
C PRO A 908 21.86 36.73 -22.37
N SER A 909 21.16 36.73 -21.23
CA SER A 909 21.26 35.69 -20.20
C SER A 909 20.59 34.38 -20.60
N VAL A 910 19.44 34.42 -21.27
CA VAL A 910 18.80 33.20 -21.83
C VAL A 910 19.70 32.54 -22.89
N ARG A 911 20.39 33.35 -23.71
CA ARG A 911 21.43 32.86 -24.64
C ARG A 911 22.60 32.23 -23.89
N TRP A 912 23.14 32.88 -22.85
CA TRP A 912 24.21 32.31 -22.02
C TRP A 912 23.82 30.97 -21.41
N LEU A 913 22.66 30.91 -20.77
CA LEU A 913 22.13 29.71 -20.10
C LEU A 913 21.95 28.55 -21.10
N THR A 914 21.47 28.85 -22.30
CA THR A 914 21.35 27.86 -23.38
C THR A 914 22.69 27.23 -23.77
N LEU A 915 23.81 27.95 -23.62
CA LEU A 915 25.15 27.45 -23.87
C LEU A 915 25.74 26.60 -22.72
N GLN A 916 25.06 26.48 -21.58
CA GLN A 916 25.49 25.64 -20.44
C GLN A 916 24.86 24.23 -20.44
N LYS A 917 23.95 23.94 -21.38
CA LYS A 917 23.22 22.67 -21.46
C LYS A 917 24.13 21.48 -21.76
N ASN A 918 23.92 20.37 -21.05
CA ASN A 918 24.58 19.09 -21.27
C ASN A 918 24.02 18.33 -22.51
N ALA A 919 24.62 17.21 -22.90
CA ALA A 919 24.24 16.45 -24.10
C ALA A 919 22.83 15.81 -24.06
N GLN A 920 22.19 15.75 -22.88
CA GLN A 920 20.80 15.31 -22.69
C GLN A 920 19.82 16.49 -22.63
N GLY A 921 20.31 17.74 -22.67
CA GLY A 921 19.50 18.96 -22.65
C GLY A 921 19.23 19.55 -21.27
N GLY A 922 19.76 18.94 -20.20
CA GLY A 922 19.72 19.44 -18.82
C GLY A 922 20.98 20.21 -18.41
N PHE A 923 21.18 20.46 -17.12
CA PHE A 923 22.31 21.24 -16.58
C PHE A 923 23.31 20.39 -15.78
N VAL A 924 24.18 21.04 -14.99
CA VAL A 924 25.25 20.41 -14.18
C VAL A 924 24.75 19.96 -12.80
N SER A 925 23.78 20.69 -12.22
CA SER A 925 23.01 20.27 -11.04
C SER A 925 21.53 20.11 -11.39
N THR A 926 20.71 19.84 -10.37
CA THR A 926 19.28 19.52 -10.46
C THR A 926 18.37 20.61 -9.89
N GLN A 927 18.95 21.53 -9.13
CA GLN A 927 18.42 22.87 -8.85
C GLN A 927 19.03 23.83 -9.89
#